data_AF-A0A1Y1ZYS2-F1
#
_entry.id   AF-A0A1Y1ZYS2-F1
#
_cell.length_a   1.000
_cell.length_b   1.000
_cell.length_c   1.000
_cell.angle_alpha   90.00
_cell.angle_beta   90.00
_cell.angle_gamma   90.00
#
_symmetry.space_group_name_H-M   'P 1'
#
loop_
_entity.id
_entity.type
_entity.pdbx_description
1 polymer ?
#
loop_
_entity_poly.entity_id
_entity_poly.type
_entity_poly.pdbx_seq_one_letter_code
_entity_poly.pdbx_strand_id
1 'polypeptide(L)'
;MELLDALSDLIQDLTPQESDTLSSSDDAERLLASLPYDDPADWDPSDDDEYGEEPYPGEAYKEWQRQRCEDHDLFSKYTERVMHMHGLEAIKRHFLEVRIRQETCARQELSQAGERWSTLFVGGPGTGKSTAARTYAKYLAELGLLGKSIVQVSARQLLSSRSNHQVDTLVKEACGGWGGAVIIDDAHHLSKSTDILDHIVYLIEEHIYKVIWIFTGYDKEMDFFFAHDPSMRSKVPYTIPFPDYTEDELLRIMVSLIRTRYRGRMNVEGGFDGTHMRAFIRRIARQRGSGTFSNVRTLQNELVKVSHRQALRLHEERKVTDSDADDWMLKPSDLMNSERVLTLEEIPAWYELQRMIGLTKVKEEIQAIMAGAIDSHERELRGGKRTEISLNKCFLGPPGTGKTTVARLYTQIIASLGLLSSGEVIYKTAADFIGAFLGSSEQRTKSILQSAVGKCLVIDEAYMFGPVRSHSSEQDTFRTAVVDTLVSEISNAPGEDRCVILIGYTDKIRSMFASVNPGLERRFPDSFTFETYAVDELRRILDCKLKDAEMDATPQAKEVASKHLARERHRPNFGNGGAVDNILNHAKLNHQVRVSRLPASYRPLDIIFEPADFDPDFDREKRSSQSFDELFADVVGCETVVERLRTIRDTIRGMQIRGVDPRSDGAETPFTYVFKGQPGTGKTTTARKMGRFFYELGLLATPDVIECSASDMVGQYVGQTGPKVVALLERAIGKVLFIDEAYRLGSGGSYATEAVDELVDALSKERFKQKLIVILAGYEDDMDHLMSVNHGLESRFPEELIFEPFRPEQCLELLRKELGKLNIRIKSPDADEDKENAEPHSSSKKPKASALESLFAQCAQLPNWGNARDVQNLAKKLSQHVFSAVARNQESFSSPTSFGSAESQSTTETETLSIKVAEVVAQLGKMLNGKQKRTPKTGSGRETTMTPTPPPHGYTHGHGYMYGPAPPFYGAPFASLGVPTWKVANAQYLEYMVPEARE
;
A
#
# COMPACT_ATOMS: atom_id res chain seq x y z
N MET A 1 -24.43 38.91 -41.76
CA MET A 1 -23.58 40.00 -42.25
C MET A 1 -22.96 40.66 -41.02
N GLU A 2 -23.61 41.61 -40.35
CA GLU A 2 -23.06 42.25 -39.12
C GLU A 2 -22.60 41.27 -38.03
N LEU A 3 -23.35 40.18 -37.81
CA LEU A 3 -22.99 39.11 -36.85
C LEU A 3 -21.83 38.21 -37.31
N LEU A 4 -21.53 38.17 -38.61
CA LEU A 4 -20.34 37.50 -39.18
C LEU A 4 -19.12 38.43 -39.17
N ASP A 5 -19.31 39.73 -39.37
CA ASP A 5 -18.24 40.73 -39.27
C ASP A 5 -17.75 40.84 -37.82
N ALA A 6 -18.67 40.89 -36.85
CA ALA A 6 -18.34 40.86 -35.41
C ALA A 6 -17.62 39.57 -34.96
N LEU A 7 -17.87 38.43 -35.63
CA LEU A 7 -17.13 37.18 -35.40
C LEU A 7 -15.76 37.19 -36.10
N SER A 8 -15.64 37.84 -37.25
CA SER A 8 -14.36 37.99 -37.98
C SER A 8 -13.37 38.84 -37.19
N ASP A 9 -13.82 39.94 -36.59
CA ASP A 9 -12.98 40.81 -35.76
C ASP A 9 -12.50 40.09 -34.49
N LEU A 10 -13.36 39.28 -33.85
CA LEU A 10 -13.02 38.49 -32.66
C LEU A 10 -11.97 37.39 -32.94
N ILE A 11 -11.87 36.93 -34.20
CA ILE A 11 -10.96 35.85 -34.62
C ILE A 11 -9.56 36.39 -34.99
N GLN A 12 -9.41 37.69 -35.30
CA GLN A 12 -8.11 38.26 -35.70
C GLN A 12 -7.17 38.54 -34.51
N ASP A 13 -7.69 38.67 -33.29
CA ASP A 13 -6.88 38.99 -32.10
C ASP A 13 -6.29 37.77 -31.36
N LEU A 14 -6.70 36.53 -31.71
CA LEU A 14 -6.22 35.33 -31.02
C LEU A 14 -4.87 34.83 -31.57
N THR A 15 -3.85 34.80 -30.71
CA THR A 15 -2.53 34.25 -31.08
C THR A 15 -2.44 32.75 -30.79
N PRO A 16 -1.54 31.99 -31.47
CA PRO A 16 -1.50 30.52 -31.37
C PRO A 16 -1.09 29.93 -30.00
N GLN A 17 -0.93 30.73 -28.95
CA GLN A 17 -0.64 30.26 -27.58
C GLN A 17 -1.87 30.23 -26.66
N GLU A 18 -3.04 30.68 -27.12
CA GLU A 18 -4.27 30.76 -26.30
C GLU A 18 -5.28 29.62 -26.57
N SER A 19 -4.96 28.68 -27.47
CA SER A 19 -5.83 27.53 -27.77
C SER A 19 -5.90 26.47 -26.67
N ASP A 20 -4.91 26.42 -25.77
CA ASP A 20 -4.71 25.31 -24.83
C ASP A 20 -5.27 25.58 -23.42
N THR A 21 -5.93 26.73 -23.20
CA THR A 21 -6.44 27.16 -21.88
C THR A 21 -7.97 27.21 -21.76
N LEU A 22 -8.70 26.52 -22.64
CA LEU A 22 -10.17 26.42 -22.63
C LEU A 22 -10.71 25.39 -21.60
N SER A 23 -10.36 25.53 -20.32
CA SER A 23 -10.84 24.63 -19.25
C SER A 23 -11.20 25.29 -17.90
N SER A 24 -11.24 26.63 -17.84
CA SER A 24 -11.63 27.34 -16.61
C SER A 24 -13.16 27.39 -16.43
N SER A 25 -13.63 27.31 -15.19
CA SER A 25 -15.05 27.51 -14.84
C SER A 25 -15.55 28.92 -15.15
N ASP A 26 -14.63 29.88 -15.21
CA ASP A 26 -14.92 31.31 -15.19
C ASP A 26 -15.49 31.78 -16.53
N ASP A 27 -15.17 31.12 -17.64
CA ASP A 27 -15.76 31.45 -18.95
C ASP A 27 -17.18 30.89 -19.12
N ALA A 28 -17.50 29.78 -18.43
CA ALA A 28 -18.88 29.32 -18.30
C ALA A 28 -19.69 30.27 -17.39
N GLU A 29 -19.11 30.78 -16.30
CA GLU A 29 -19.74 31.81 -15.47
C GLU A 29 -19.93 33.14 -16.23
N ARG A 30 -18.97 33.56 -17.07
CA ARG A 30 -19.11 34.73 -17.96
C ARG A 30 -20.17 34.53 -19.02
N LEU A 31 -20.24 33.36 -19.66
CA LEU A 31 -21.33 33.05 -20.61
C LEU A 31 -22.69 33.05 -19.91
N LEU A 32 -22.80 32.48 -18.71
CA LEU A 32 -24.01 32.53 -17.89
C LEU A 32 -24.39 33.95 -17.44
N ALA A 33 -23.41 34.83 -17.20
CA ALA A 33 -23.62 36.25 -16.90
C ALA A 33 -23.95 37.09 -18.14
N SER A 34 -23.57 36.64 -19.34
CA SER A 34 -23.88 37.28 -20.63
C SER A 34 -25.22 36.85 -21.22
N LEU A 35 -25.77 35.71 -20.79
CA LEU A 35 -27.17 35.40 -21.03
C LEU A 35 -28.01 36.45 -20.30
N PRO A 36 -28.93 37.13 -20.98
CA PRO A 36 -29.90 37.95 -20.27
C PRO A 36 -30.74 37.01 -19.40
N TYR A 37 -30.44 37.01 -18.10
CA TYR A 37 -31.51 36.86 -17.13
C TYR A 37 -32.31 38.16 -17.21
N ASP A 38 -33.24 38.19 -18.17
CA ASP A 38 -34.41 39.03 -18.05
C ASP A 38 -35.08 38.59 -16.74
N ASP A 39 -34.74 39.26 -15.63
CA ASP A 39 -35.52 39.22 -14.41
C ASP A 39 -36.88 39.78 -14.83
N PRO A 40 -37.96 38.97 -14.87
CA PRO A 40 -39.26 39.48 -15.25
C PRO A 40 -39.75 40.32 -14.06
N ALA A 41 -39.31 41.58 -14.08
CA ALA A 41 -39.88 42.70 -13.34
C ALA A 41 -41.38 42.82 -13.68
N ASP A 42 -41.70 42.46 -14.92
CA ASP A 42 -43.03 42.27 -15.50
C ASP A 42 -43.37 40.78 -15.68
N TRP A 43 -43.29 39.97 -14.62
CA TRP A 43 -44.00 38.66 -14.62
C TRP A 43 -45.50 38.95 -14.61
N ASP A 44 -46.18 38.63 -15.70
CA ASP A 44 -47.62 38.66 -15.85
C ASP A 44 -48.18 37.24 -15.65
N PRO A 45 -49.18 37.01 -14.78
CA PRO A 45 -49.89 35.73 -14.71
C PRO A 45 -50.32 35.17 -16.08
N SER A 46 -50.59 36.01 -17.08
CA SER A 46 -50.97 35.55 -18.41
C SER A 46 -49.88 34.79 -19.18
N ASP A 47 -48.60 34.96 -18.81
CA ASP A 47 -47.48 34.22 -19.42
C ASP A 47 -47.50 32.73 -19.05
N ASP A 48 -48.01 32.39 -17.85
CA ASP A 48 -48.14 30.99 -17.40
C ASP A 48 -49.44 30.34 -17.95
N ASP A 49 -50.50 31.13 -18.17
CA ASP A 49 -51.76 30.67 -18.78
C ASP A 49 -51.59 30.19 -20.25
N GLU A 50 -50.60 30.71 -20.99
CA GLU A 50 -50.32 30.30 -22.39
C GLU A 50 -49.92 28.81 -22.51
N TYR A 51 -49.41 28.20 -21.44
CA TYR A 51 -48.85 26.82 -21.45
C TYR A 51 -49.70 25.76 -20.73
N GLY A 52 -50.84 26.14 -20.15
CA GLY A 52 -51.95 25.23 -19.80
C GLY A 52 -51.68 24.13 -18.76
N GLU A 53 -50.66 24.26 -17.92
CA GLU A 53 -50.37 23.29 -16.84
C GLU A 53 -50.80 23.81 -15.47
N GLU A 54 -51.86 23.22 -14.90
CA GLU A 54 -52.23 23.46 -13.51
C GLU A 54 -51.07 23.06 -12.57
N PRO A 55 -50.58 23.97 -11.70
CA PRO A 55 -49.54 23.64 -10.74
C PRO A 55 -50.06 22.59 -9.74
N TYR A 56 -49.16 21.70 -9.29
CA TYR A 56 -49.56 20.55 -8.48
C TYR A 56 -50.26 21.00 -7.18
N PRO A 57 -51.50 20.53 -6.92
CA PRO A 57 -52.34 21.15 -5.90
C PRO A 57 -52.00 20.63 -4.50
N GLY A 58 -50.98 21.25 -3.91
CA GLY A 58 -50.69 21.22 -2.47
C GLY A 58 -51.88 21.75 -1.65
N GLU A 59 -51.83 21.59 -0.33
CA GLU A 59 -52.91 22.02 0.57
C GLU A 59 -53.06 23.55 0.54
N ALA A 60 -51.94 24.28 0.59
CA ALA A 60 -51.91 25.73 0.48
C ALA A 60 -52.40 26.22 -0.89
N TYR A 61 -52.09 25.49 -1.98
CA TYR A 61 -52.60 25.85 -3.31
C TYR A 61 -54.12 25.64 -3.44
N LYS A 62 -54.65 24.54 -2.90
CA LYS A 62 -56.10 24.27 -2.83
C LYS A 62 -56.83 25.30 -1.97
N GLU A 63 -56.26 25.65 -0.83
CA GLU A 63 -56.82 26.66 0.07
C GLU A 63 -56.77 28.06 -0.57
N TRP A 64 -55.69 28.39 -1.28
CA TRP A 64 -55.60 29.60 -2.10
C TRP A 64 -56.67 29.63 -3.20
N GLN A 65 -56.86 28.54 -3.96
CA GLN A 65 -57.93 28.44 -4.96
C GLN A 65 -59.33 28.59 -4.33
N ARG A 66 -59.58 27.96 -3.18
CA ARG A 66 -60.85 28.10 -2.43
C ARG A 66 -61.11 29.57 -2.08
N GLN A 67 -60.13 30.25 -1.49
CA GLN A 67 -60.22 31.67 -1.15
C GLN A 67 -60.38 32.56 -2.41
N ARG A 68 -59.72 32.25 -3.52
CA ARG A 68 -59.82 33.01 -4.79
C ARG A 68 -61.19 32.86 -5.46
N CYS A 69 -61.87 31.73 -5.27
CA CYS A 69 -63.27 31.54 -5.68
C CYS A 69 -64.27 32.26 -4.75
N GLU A 70 -63.90 32.57 -3.52
CA GLU A 70 -64.75 33.28 -2.54
C GLU A 70 -64.58 34.81 -2.62
N ASP A 71 -63.37 35.31 -2.83
CA ASP A 71 -63.03 36.74 -3.00
C ASP A 71 -62.14 36.95 -4.24
N HIS A 72 -62.76 37.38 -5.34
CA HIS A 72 -62.13 37.41 -6.68
C HIS A 72 -61.10 38.54 -6.90
N ASP A 73 -61.16 39.63 -6.12
CA ASP A 73 -60.47 40.91 -6.41
C ASP A 73 -59.29 41.26 -5.46
N LEU A 74 -58.80 40.31 -4.64
CA LEU A 74 -57.99 40.63 -3.45
C LEU A 74 -56.61 39.93 -3.33
N PHE A 75 -56.12 39.23 -4.35
CA PHE A 75 -54.80 38.57 -4.28
C PHE A 75 -53.68 39.42 -4.90
N SER A 76 -52.60 39.63 -4.14
CA SER A 76 -51.35 40.21 -4.65
C SER A 76 -50.75 39.32 -5.74
N LYS A 77 -50.21 39.93 -6.79
CA LYS A 77 -49.45 39.22 -7.83
C LYS A 77 -48.26 38.43 -7.28
N TYR A 78 -47.70 38.84 -6.14
CA TYR A 78 -46.62 38.09 -5.49
C TYR A 78 -47.13 36.82 -4.79
N THR A 79 -48.37 36.80 -4.30
CA THR A 79 -49.02 35.57 -3.83
C THR A 79 -49.24 34.61 -4.99
N GLU A 80 -49.77 35.10 -6.12
CA GLU A 80 -49.98 34.27 -7.31
C GLU A 80 -48.66 33.68 -7.80
N ARG A 81 -47.59 34.48 -7.91
CA ARG A 81 -46.24 34.03 -8.28
C ARG A 81 -45.72 32.92 -7.36
N VAL A 82 -45.90 33.03 -6.04
CA VAL A 82 -45.47 31.98 -5.09
C VAL A 82 -46.34 30.72 -5.18
N MET A 83 -47.63 30.85 -5.49
CA MET A 83 -48.52 29.70 -5.66
C MET A 83 -48.19 28.87 -6.91
N HIS A 84 -47.73 29.51 -7.99
CA HIS A 84 -47.26 28.86 -9.23
C HIS A 84 -45.84 28.28 -9.13
N MET A 85 -45.02 28.71 -8.15
CA MET A 85 -43.74 28.05 -7.89
C MET A 85 -43.95 26.55 -7.61
N HIS A 86 -43.13 25.71 -8.24
CA HIS A 86 -43.25 24.27 -8.09
C HIS A 86 -42.82 23.83 -6.69
N GLY A 87 -43.61 22.96 -6.05
CA GLY A 87 -43.36 22.50 -4.69
C GLY A 87 -43.48 23.61 -3.64
N LEU A 88 -42.53 23.65 -2.70
CA LEU A 88 -42.33 24.72 -1.72
C LEU A 88 -43.56 25.04 -0.83
N GLU A 89 -44.24 23.99 -0.36
CA GLU A 89 -45.46 24.10 0.43
C GLU A 89 -45.34 24.98 1.70
N ALA A 90 -44.17 24.99 2.34
CA ALA A 90 -43.94 25.77 3.57
C ALA A 90 -44.06 27.29 3.35
N ILE A 91 -43.50 27.83 2.25
CA ILE A 91 -43.62 29.27 1.95
C ILE A 91 -45.01 29.61 1.40
N LYS A 92 -45.65 28.73 0.63
CA LYS A 92 -47.03 28.92 0.18
C LYS A 92 -47.98 29.07 1.37
N ARG A 93 -47.84 28.20 2.38
CA ARG A 93 -48.59 28.29 3.63
C ARG A 93 -48.29 29.60 4.38
N HIS A 94 -47.01 29.97 4.53
CA HIS A 94 -46.61 31.21 5.21
C HIS A 94 -47.22 32.47 4.58
N PHE A 95 -47.29 32.55 3.25
CA PHE A 95 -47.93 33.68 2.56
C PHE A 95 -49.42 33.80 2.92
N LEU A 96 -50.13 32.67 3.00
CA LEU A 96 -51.53 32.66 3.45
C LEU A 96 -51.65 33.00 4.94
N GLU A 97 -50.78 32.47 5.80
CA GLU A 97 -50.77 32.78 7.25
C GLU A 97 -50.56 34.28 7.51
N VAL A 98 -49.66 34.93 6.79
CA VAL A 98 -49.41 36.39 6.85
C VAL A 98 -50.69 37.16 6.47
N ARG A 99 -51.36 36.78 5.37
CA ARG A 99 -52.64 37.40 4.95
C ARG A 99 -53.73 37.20 6.00
N ILE A 100 -53.94 35.96 6.47
CA ILE A 100 -54.95 35.61 7.47
C ILE A 100 -54.71 36.40 8.77
N ARG A 101 -53.44 36.59 9.18
CA ARG A 101 -53.08 37.42 10.33
C ARG A 101 -53.41 38.89 10.09
N GLN A 102 -53.07 39.44 8.92
CA GLN A 102 -53.36 40.83 8.54
C GLN A 102 -54.88 41.12 8.54
N GLU A 103 -55.68 40.29 7.87
CA GLU A 103 -57.14 40.38 7.84
C GLU A 103 -57.77 40.24 9.24
N THR A 104 -57.19 39.40 10.08
CA THR A 104 -57.64 39.21 11.47
C THR A 104 -57.30 40.43 12.32
N CYS A 105 -56.11 41.03 12.18
CA CYS A 105 -55.78 42.31 12.80
C CYS A 105 -56.73 43.43 12.37
N ALA A 106 -57.04 43.51 11.07
CA ALA A 106 -57.96 44.52 10.52
C ALA A 106 -59.37 44.38 11.11
N ARG A 107 -59.90 43.15 11.18
CA ARG A 107 -61.20 42.85 11.82
C ARG A 107 -61.22 43.05 13.34
N GLN A 108 -60.05 43.00 13.99
CA GLN A 108 -59.88 43.24 15.43
C GLN A 108 -59.52 44.70 15.77
N GLU A 109 -59.44 45.60 14.77
CA GLU A 109 -59.00 47.00 14.91
C GLU A 109 -57.60 47.14 15.57
N LEU A 110 -56.74 46.12 15.43
CA LEU A 110 -55.41 46.09 16.02
C LEU A 110 -54.36 46.75 15.11
N SER A 111 -53.52 47.61 15.70
CA SER A 111 -52.37 48.19 15.01
C SER A 111 -51.32 47.11 14.69
N GLN A 112 -50.89 47.05 13.43
CA GLN A 112 -49.89 46.11 12.93
C GLN A 112 -48.44 46.57 13.17
N ALA A 113 -48.24 47.79 13.71
CA ALA A 113 -46.93 48.42 13.91
C ALA A 113 -46.03 47.77 14.98
N GLY A 114 -46.47 46.67 15.59
CA GLY A 114 -45.73 45.89 16.59
C GLY A 114 -45.54 44.40 16.22
N GLU A 115 -45.87 44.01 15.00
CA GLU A 115 -45.66 42.62 14.51
C GLU A 115 -44.24 42.42 13.97
N ARG A 116 -43.71 41.19 14.08
CA ARG A 116 -42.34 40.85 13.66
C ARG A 116 -42.34 39.90 12.46
N TRP A 117 -42.19 40.46 11.26
CA TRP A 117 -42.17 39.69 10.00
C TRP A 117 -40.78 39.23 9.55
N SER A 118 -39.73 39.41 10.37
CA SER A 118 -38.38 38.94 10.08
C SER A 118 -38.34 37.42 9.92
N THR A 119 -37.75 36.95 8.82
CA THR A 119 -37.88 35.56 8.37
C THR A 119 -36.53 34.99 7.93
N LEU A 120 -36.26 33.76 8.32
CA LEU A 120 -35.13 32.97 7.85
C LEU A 120 -35.60 31.91 6.84
N PHE A 121 -34.98 31.90 5.66
CA PHE A 121 -35.15 30.88 4.64
C PHE A 121 -33.98 29.89 4.66
N VAL A 122 -34.27 28.61 4.91
CA VAL A 122 -33.26 27.58 5.20
C VAL A 122 -33.40 26.40 4.27
N GLY A 123 -32.33 25.95 3.62
CA GLY A 123 -32.41 24.76 2.75
C GLY A 123 -31.24 24.61 1.79
N GLY A 124 -31.29 23.60 0.93
CA GLY A 124 -30.21 23.27 -0.02
C GLY A 124 -29.87 24.37 -1.04
N PRO A 125 -28.70 24.31 -1.71
CA PRO A 125 -28.39 25.21 -2.82
C PRO A 125 -29.38 25.05 -3.98
N GLY A 126 -29.72 26.16 -4.63
CA GLY A 126 -30.59 26.19 -5.81
C GLY A 126 -32.07 25.83 -5.57
N THR A 127 -32.56 25.80 -4.32
CA THR A 127 -33.99 25.63 -3.97
C THR A 127 -34.83 26.91 -4.13
N GLY A 128 -34.26 28.01 -4.62
CA GLY A 128 -34.99 29.27 -4.88
C GLY A 128 -35.10 30.24 -3.69
N LYS A 129 -34.39 30.00 -2.58
CA LYS A 129 -34.44 30.84 -1.35
C LYS A 129 -34.35 32.35 -1.58
N SER A 130 -33.39 32.82 -2.39
CA SER A 130 -33.19 34.25 -2.66
C SER A 130 -34.33 34.86 -3.49
N THR A 131 -34.87 34.09 -4.44
CA THR A 131 -36.07 34.46 -5.22
C THR A 131 -37.29 34.56 -4.31
N ALA A 132 -37.49 33.59 -3.44
CA ALA A 132 -38.52 33.59 -2.40
C ALA A 132 -38.38 34.78 -1.44
N ALA A 133 -37.17 35.09 -0.97
CA ALA A 133 -36.88 36.22 -0.10
C ALA A 133 -37.25 37.56 -0.75
N ARG A 134 -36.84 37.77 -2.01
CA ARG A 134 -37.19 38.97 -2.80
C ARG A 134 -38.69 39.09 -3.01
N THR A 135 -39.39 37.98 -3.32
CA THR A 135 -40.84 37.97 -3.50
C THR A 135 -41.59 38.23 -2.18
N TYR A 136 -41.11 37.69 -1.06
CA TYR A 136 -41.70 37.92 0.27
C TYR A 136 -41.55 39.39 0.73
N ALA A 137 -40.37 40.00 0.52
CA ALA A 137 -40.18 41.42 0.80
C ALA A 137 -41.12 42.32 -0.04
N LYS A 138 -41.29 42.02 -1.33
CA LYS A 138 -42.22 42.74 -2.21
C LYS A 138 -43.69 42.53 -1.80
N TYR A 139 -44.06 41.31 -1.42
CA TYR A 139 -45.39 40.96 -0.94
C TYR A 139 -45.78 41.73 0.32
N LEU A 140 -44.93 41.71 1.35
CA LEU A 140 -45.16 42.47 2.58
C LEU A 140 -45.27 43.99 2.32
N ALA A 141 -44.55 44.52 1.33
CA ALA A 141 -44.60 45.94 0.96
C ALA A 141 -45.91 46.31 0.25
N GLU A 142 -46.48 45.39 -0.53
CA GLU A 142 -47.80 45.55 -1.15
C GLU A 142 -48.93 45.47 -0.11
N LEU A 143 -48.80 44.62 0.90
CA LEU A 143 -49.70 44.57 2.06
C LEU A 143 -49.60 45.80 2.98
N GLY A 144 -48.67 46.73 2.74
CA GLY A 144 -48.43 47.90 3.58
C GLY A 144 -47.74 47.60 4.92
N LEU A 145 -47.14 46.41 5.06
CA LEU A 145 -46.43 45.97 6.27
C LEU A 145 -44.97 46.48 6.34
N LEU A 146 -44.44 47.01 5.24
CA LEU A 146 -43.21 47.84 5.19
C LEU A 146 -43.33 48.91 4.11
N GLY A 147 -42.44 49.91 4.17
CA GLY A 147 -42.21 50.83 3.05
C GLY A 147 -41.53 50.15 1.85
N LYS A 148 -41.50 50.85 0.72
CA LYS A 148 -41.03 50.30 -0.56
C LYS A 148 -39.51 50.08 -0.68
N SER A 149 -38.72 50.40 0.36
CA SER A 149 -37.27 50.20 0.33
C SER A 149 -36.92 48.75 0.65
N ILE A 150 -36.33 48.05 -0.32
CA ILE A 150 -35.88 46.66 -0.21
C ILE A 150 -34.42 46.62 -0.67
N VAL A 151 -33.52 46.27 0.24
CA VAL A 151 -32.07 46.20 -0.01
C VAL A 151 -31.63 44.73 0.08
N GLN A 152 -30.88 44.25 -0.91
CA GLN A 152 -30.41 42.85 -0.97
C GLN A 152 -28.88 42.84 -1.10
N VAL A 153 -28.21 42.06 -0.25
CA VAL A 153 -26.74 41.93 -0.20
C VAL A 153 -26.34 40.47 0.06
N SER A 154 -25.19 40.04 -0.45
CA SER A 154 -24.59 38.76 -0.03
C SER A 154 -23.73 38.95 1.22
N ALA A 155 -23.80 38.00 2.16
CA ALA A 155 -22.91 37.92 3.31
C ALA A 155 -21.41 37.99 2.92
N ARG A 156 -21.04 37.46 1.74
CA ARG A 156 -19.65 37.54 1.24
C ARG A 156 -19.22 38.97 0.91
N GLN A 157 -20.13 39.80 0.41
CA GLN A 157 -19.86 41.22 0.13
C GLN A 157 -19.65 41.99 1.45
N LEU A 158 -20.47 41.72 2.47
CA LEU A 158 -20.31 42.28 3.82
C LEU A 158 -18.96 41.90 4.46
N LEU A 159 -18.52 40.65 4.29
CA LEU A 159 -17.24 40.18 4.85
C LEU A 159 -16.02 40.75 4.12
N SER A 160 -16.15 41.11 2.83
CA SER A 160 -15.03 41.63 2.03
C SER A 160 -14.59 43.05 2.41
N SER A 161 -15.51 43.87 2.92
CA SER A 161 -15.28 45.29 3.24
C SER A 161 -14.63 45.54 4.60
N ARG A 162 -14.55 44.50 5.45
CA ARG A 162 -13.94 44.51 6.81
C ARG A 162 -14.37 45.68 7.72
N SER A 163 -15.54 46.27 7.48
CA SER A 163 -16.01 47.43 8.24
C SER A 163 -17.53 47.45 8.38
N ASN A 164 -18.00 47.69 9.61
CA ASN A 164 -19.42 47.72 9.95
C ASN A 164 -20.19 48.84 9.21
N HIS A 165 -19.48 49.81 8.65
CA HIS A 165 -20.03 50.96 7.94
C HIS A 165 -20.90 50.59 6.73
N GLN A 166 -20.62 49.46 6.06
CA GLN A 166 -21.51 48.95 5.02
C GLN A 166 -22.87 48.53 5.60
N VAL A 167 -22.90 47.84 6.74
CA VAL A 167 -24.15 47.41 7.39
C VAL A 167 -24.99 48.63 7.80
N ASP A 168 -24.35 49.66 8.37
CA ASP A 168 -25.01 50.94 8.69
C ASP A 168 -25.60 51.62 7.46
N THR A 169 -24.93 51.51 6.31
CA THR A 169 -25.36 52.14 5.05
C THR A 169 -26.59 51.43 4.49
N LEU A 170 -26.58 50.08 4.45
CA LEU A 170 -27.73 49.27 4.04
C LEU A 170 -28.95 49.52 4.92
N VAL A 171 -28.76 49.65 6.23
CA VAL A 171 -29.82 49.99 7.18
C VAL A 171 -30.35 51.41 6.94
N LYS A 172 -29.49 52.40 6.66
CA LYS A 172 -29.92 53.77 6.31
C LYS A 172 -30.73 53.81 5.01
N GLU A 173 -30.35 53.01 4.01
CA GLU A 173 -31.09 52.86 2.76
C GLU A 173 -32.45 52.17 2.98
N ALA A 174 -32.53 51.17 3.84
CA ALA A 174 -33.78 50.50 4.22
C ALA A 174 -34.70 51.37 5.10
N CYS A 175 -34.16 52.21 5.99
CA CYS A 175 -34.90 53.01 6.99
C CYS A 175 -35.66 54.23 6.42
N GLY A 176 -35.87 54.32 5.10
CA GLY A 176 -36.56 55.44 4.45
C GLY A 176 -38.04 55.57 4.84
N GLY A 177 -38.39 56.58 5.64
CA GLY A 177 -39.77 57.04 5.87
C GLY A 177 -40.68 56.11 6.66
N TRP A 178 -41.13 55.02 6.03
CA TRP A 178 -42.07 54.02 6.58
C TRP A 178 -41.40 52.66 6.89
N GLY A 179 -40.06 52.62 6.90
CA GLY A 179 -39.29 51.39 7.09
C GLY A 179 -39.11 50.58 5.80
N GLY A 180 -38.40 49.45 5.91
CA GLY A 180 -37.98 48.67 4.74
C GLY A 180 -37.53 47.26 5.09
N ALA A 181 -37.03 46.52 4.09
CA ALA A 181 -36.47 45.18 4.26
C ALA A 181 -34.98 45.13 3.90
N VAL A 182 -34.21 44.40 4.71
CA VAL A 182 -32.82 44.02 4.44
C VAL A 182 -32.76 42.52 4.22
N ILE A 183 -32.38 42.11 3.02
CA ILE A 183 -32.18 40.70 2.62
C ILE A 183 -30.68 40.39 2.63
N ILE A 184 -30.27 39.44 3.45
CA ILE A 184 -28.89 38.92 3.49
C ILE A 184 -28.87 37.49 2.94
N ASP A 185 -28.27 37.34 1.76
CA ASP A 185 -28.06 36.04 1.13
C ASP A 185 -26.79 35.35 1.65
N ASP A 186 -26.87 34.02 1.76
CA ASP A 186 -25.81 33.16 2.29
C ASP A 186 -25.33 33.56 3.70
N ALA A 187 -26.27 33.96 4.55
CA ALA A 187 -26.06 34.47 5.91
C ALA A 187 -25.19 33.57 6.80
N HIS A 188 -25.20 32.26 6.54
CA HIS A 188 -24.33 31.28 7.20
C HIS A 188 -22.83 31.66 7.15
N HIS A 189 -22.36 32.35 6.10
CA HIS A 189 -20.96 32.83 6.03
C HIS A 189 -20.63 33.89 7.10
N LEU A 190 -21.61 34.63 7.63
CA LEU A 190 -21.38 35.66 8.64
C LEU A 190 -20.82 35.09 9.95
N SER A 191 -21.02 33.79 10.22
CA SER A 191 -20.37 33.07 11.34
C SER A 191 -18.84 33.15 11.34
N LYS A 192 -18.22 33.54 10.22
CA LYS A 192 -16.76 33.75 10.09
C LYS A 192 -16.27 35.09 10.68
N SER A 193 -17.16 36.02 11.00
CA SER A 193 -16.82 37.32 11.60
C SER A 193 -17.82 37.69 12.70
N THR A 194 -17.37 37.51 13.94
CA THR A 194 -18.13 37.85 15.15
C THR A 194 -18.54 39.32 15.16
N ASP A 195 -17.61 40.22 14.83
CA ASP A 195 -17.78 41.67 14.94
C ASP A 195 -18.89 42.23 14.03
N ILE A 196 -19.05 41.63 12.85
CA ILE A 196 -20.12 42.00 11.89
C ILE A 196 -21.45 41.40 12.34
N LEU A 197 -21.44 40.17 12.87
CA LEU A 197 -22.65 39.50 13.33
C LEU A 197 -23.22 40.18 14.58
N ASP A 198 -22.39 40.52 15.57
CA ASP A 198 -22.75 41.28 16.76
C ASP A 198 -23.30 42.68 16.40
N HIS A 199 -22.78 43.30 15.35
CA HIS A 199 -23.28 44.58 14.85
C HIS A 199 -24.63 44.46 14.15
N ILE A 200 -24.86 43.40 13.38
CA ILE A 200 -26.19 43.07 12.82
C ILE A 200 -27.20 42.79 13.95
N VAL A 201 -26.79 42.02 14.97
CA VAL A 201 -27.58 41.73 16.18
C VAL A 201 -28.02 43.02 16.88
N TYR A 202 -27.13 44.00 17.00
CA TYR A 202 -27.40 45.34 17.54
C TYR A 202 -28.36 46.15 16.65
N LEU A 203 -28.13 46.21 15.34
CA LEU A 203 -28.99 46.97 14.41
C LEU A 203 -30.41 46.38 14.30
N ILE A 204 -30.57 45.07 14.49
CA ILE A 204 -31.88 44.43 14.64
C ILE A 204 -32.60 44.95 15.90
N GLU A 205 -31.89 45.16 17.01
CA GLU A 205 -32.45 45.71 18.26
C GLU A 205 -32.75 47.21 18.21
N GLU A 206 -31.90 48.00 17.55
CA GLU A 206 -32.11 49.45 17.40
C GLU A 206 -33.31 49.78 16.50
N HIS A 207 -33.61 48.92 15.53
CA HIS A 207 -34.62 49.15 14.50
C HIS A 207 -35.73 48.10 14.45
N ILE A 208 -36.01 47.45 15.58
CA ILE A 208 -37.20 46.60 15.74
C ILE A 208 -38.44 47.40 15.28
N TYR A 209 -39.28 46.77 14.46
CA TYR A 209 -40.49 47.34 13.84
C TYR A 209 -40.27 48.42 12.76
N LYS A 210 -39.01 48.78 12.44
CA LYS A 210 -38.69 49.66 11.29
C LYS A 210 -37.99 48.94 10.15
N VAL A 211 -37.19 47.91 10.45
CA VAL A 211 -36.50 47.10 9.44
C VAL A 211 -36.89 45.64 9.61
N ILE A 212 -37.38 45.03 8.53
CA ILE A 212 -37.65 43.60 8.44
C ILE A 212 -36.39 42.92 7.92
N TRP A 213 -35.86 41.96 8.69
CA TRP A 213 -34.64 41.25 8.34
C TRP A 213 -34.98 39.90 7.75
N ILE A 214 -34.48 39.65 6.54
CA ILE A 214 -34.68 38.40 5.81
C ILE A 214 -33.32 37.77 5.57
N PHE A 215 -33.12 36.56 6.08
CA PHE A 215 -31.86 35.83 5.95
C PHE A 215 -32.06 34.61 5.05
N THR A 216 -31.07 34.26 4.22
CA THR A 216 -31.07 32.97 3.49
C THR A 216 -29.81 32.16 3.80
N GLY A 217 -29.93 30.84 3.95
CA GLY A 217 -28.77 30.00 4.27
C GLY A 217 -28.97 28.49 4.10
N TYR A 218 -27.88 27.74 4.32
CA TYR A 218 -27.88 26.27 4.30
C TYR A 218 -28.17 25.72 5.69
N ASP A 219 -29.05 24.71 5.76
CA ASP A 219 -29.61 24.17 7.01
C ASP A 219 -28.57 23.85 8.08
N LYS A 220 -27.64 22.94 7.76
CA LYS A 220 -26.55 22.52 8.66
C LYS A 220 -25.54 23.63 8.99
N GLU A 221 -25.46 24.69 8.20
CA GLU A 221 -24.51 25.79 8.42
C GLU A 221 -25.13 26.95 9.22
N MET A 222 -26.46 27.11 9.17
CA MET A 222 -27.18 28.09 9.99
C MET A 222 -27.16 27.74 11.48
N ASP A 223 -26.93 26.48 11.87
CA ASP A 223 -26.72 26.13 13.28
C ASP A 223 -25.49 26.85 13.88
N PHE A 224 -24.40 27.00 13.13
CA PHE A 224 -23.22 27.76 13.59
C PHE A 224 -23.50 29.27 13.71
N PHE A 225 -24.33 29.81 12.82
CA PHE A 225 -24.81 31.20 12.90
C PHE A 225 -25.62 31.46 14.18
N PHE A 226 -26.46 30.50 14.60
CA PHE A 226 -27.22 30.60 15.86
C PHE A 226 -26.44 30.19 17.11
N ALA A 227 -25.36 29.43 16.98
CA ALA A 227 -24.50 29.05 18.10
C ALA A 227 -23.70 30.24 18.66
N HIS A 228 -23.41 31.26 17.83
CA HIS A 228 -22.73 32.48 18.26
C HIS A 228 -23.62 33.36 19.14
N ASP A 229 -24.84 33.68 18.70
CA ASP A 229 -25.84 34.36 19.54
C ASP A 229 -27.21 33.65 19.48
N PRO A 230 -27.58 32.91 20.54
CA PRO A 230 -28.91 32.30 20.68
C PRO A 230 -30.06 33.31 20.64
N SER A 231 -29.83 34.59 20.97
CA SER A 231 -30.86 35.64 20.96
C SER A 231 -31.44 35.88 19.56
N MET A 232 -30.67 35.59 18.50
CA MET A 232 -31.11 35.72 17.10
C MET A 232 -32.36 34.90 16.78
N ARG A 233 -32.57 33.74 17.43
CA ARG A 233 -33.81 32.94 17.26
C ARG A 233 -35.06 33.66 17.78
N SER A 234 -34.93 34.59 18.73
CA SER A 234 -36.04 35.43 19.22
C SER A 234 -36.28 36.70 18.38
N LYS A 235 -35.28 37.07 17.58
CA LYS A 235 -35.27 38.26 16.71
C LYS A 235 -35.79 37.96 15.30
N VAL A 236 -35.62 36.73 14.83
CA VAL A 236 -36.12 36.21 13.54
C VAL A 236 -37.12 35.08 13.83
N PRO A 237 -38.40 35.38 14.13
CA PRO A 237 -39.35 34.40 14.64
C PRO A 237 -39.78 33.33 13.64
N TYR A 238 -39.74 33.62 12.34
CA TYR A 238 -40.15 32.68 11.29
C TYR A 238 -38.94 31.98 10.68
N THR A 239 -38.94 30.65 10.69
CA THR A 239 -37.96 29.82 9.98
C THR A 239 -38.70 28.93 8.99
N ILE A 240 -38.44 29.11 7.70
CA ILE A 240 -39.17 28.47 6.61
C ILE A 240 -38.22 27.51 5.88
N PRO A 241 -38.47 26.19 5.94
CA PRO A 241 -37.64 25.20 5.27
C PRO A 241 -37.89 25.14 3.76
N PHE A 242 -36.80 25.00 3.03
CA PHE A 242 -36.70 24.82 1.58
C PHE A 242 -36.05 23.46 1.31
N PRO A 243 -36.82 22.36 1.38
CA PRO A 243 -36.30 21.02 1.10
C PRO A 243 -35.83 20.91 -0.36
N ASP A 244 -34.95 19.94 -0.62
CA ASP A 244 -34.60 19.58 -1.99
C ASP A 244 -35.83 19.04 -2.73
N TYR A 245 -35.99 19.44 -4.00
CA TYR A 245 -37.16 19.05 -4.79
C TYR A 245 -37.19 17.55 -5.04
N THR A 246 -38.40 16.96 -4.99
CA THR A 246 -38.72 15.57 -5.33
C THR A 246 -38.50 15.26 -6.82
N GLU A 247 -38.57 13.98 -7.21
CA GLU A 247 -38.35 13.59 -8.62
C GLU A 247 -39.41 14.19 -9.56
N ASP A 248 -40.69 14.15 -9.18
CA ASP A 248 -41.77 14.73 -9.99
C ASP A 248 -41.73 16.27 -10.01
N GLU A 249 -41.25 16.93 -8.95
CA GLU A 249 -41.00 18.39 -8.96
C GLU A 249 -39.84 18.77 -9.87
N LEU A 250 -38.70 18.07 -9.78
CA LEU A 250 -37.55 18.30 -10.67
C LEU A 250 -37.91 18.07 -12.15
N LEU A 251 -38.77 17.09 -12.42
CA LEU A 251 -39.29 16.81 -13.76
C LEU A 251 -40.09 17.99 -14.31
N ARG A 252 -41.07 18.50 -13.56
CA ARG A 252 -41.87 19.67 -13.96
C ARG A 252 -40.98 20.91 -14.14
N ILE A 253 -40.03 21.15 -13.24
CA ILE A 253 -39.07 22.26 -13.36
C ILE A 253 -38.23 22.12 -14.65
N MET A 254 -37.77 20.92 -15.01
CA MET A 254 -37.06 20.68 -16.27
C MET A 254 -37.95 20.95 -17.50
N VAL A 255 -39.22 20.52 -17.47
CA VAL A 255 -40.18 20.81 -18.55
C VAL A 255 -40.40 22.32 -18.71
N SER A 256 -40.61 23.04 -17.60
CA SER A 256 -40.71 24.50 -17.56
C SER A 256 -39.45 25.16 -18.14
N LEU A 257 -38.25 24.78 -17.68
CA LEU A 257 -36.97 25.29 -18.19
C LEU A 257 -36.80 25.07 -19.71
N ILE A 258 -37.19 23.91 -20.24
CA ILE A 258 -37.15 23.63 -21.69
C ILE A 258 -38.15 24.52 -22.43
N ARG A 259 -39.40 24.62 -21.96
CA ARG A 259 -40.43 25.47 -22.60
C ARG A 259 -40.04 26.94 -22.61
N THR A 260 -39.61 27.50 -21.48
CA THR A 260 -39.16 28.91 -21.41
C THR A 260 -37.95 29.16 -22.31
N ARG A 261 -36.92 28.29 -22.27
CA ARG A 261 -35.70 28.44 -23.08
C ARG A 261 -35.98 28.40 -24.59
N TYR A 262 -36.90 27.54 -25.02
CA TYR A 262 -37.19 27.30 -26.45
C TYR A 262 -38.54 27.84 -26.91
N ARG A 263 -39.18 28.73 -26.12
CA ARG A 263 -40.51 29.33 -26.40
C ARG A 263 -41.58 28.31 -26.82
N GLY A 264 -41.65 27.21 -26.06
CA GLY A 264 -42.59 26.10 -26.28
C GLY A 264 -42.34 25.22 -27.52
N ARG A 265 -41.32 25.49 -28.35
CA ARG A 265 -41.12 24.81 -29.65
C ARG A 265 -40.42 23.45 -29.57
N MET A 266 -39.57 23.27 -28.56
CA MET A 266 -38.77 22.05 -28.39
C MET A 266 -39.65 20.89 -27.92
N ASN A 267 -39.53 19.73 -28.57
CA ASN A 267 -40.17 18.48 -28.22
C ASN A 267 -39.16 17.44 -27.70
N VAL A 268 -39.68 16.40 -27.04
CA VAL A 268 -38.90 15.29 -26.50
C VAL A 268 -39.43 13.98 -27.04
N GLU A 269 -38.57 13.10 -27.54
CA GLU A 269 -38.94 11.79 -28.04
C GLU A 269 -39.49 10.88 -26.93
N GLY A 270 -40.73 10.42 -27.11
CA GLY A 270 -41.50 9.72 -26.07
C GLY A 270 -42.25 10.64 -25.10
N GLY A 271 -42.20 11.96 -25.32
CA GLY A 271 -42.92 12.98 -24.55
C GLY A 271 -42.17 13.48 -23.31
N PHE A 272 -42.55 14.67 -22.85
CA PHE A 272 -41.98 15.33 -21.66
C PHE A 272 -42.11 14.52 -20.38
N ASP A 273 -43.21 13.76 -20.22
CA ASP A 273 -43.44 12.88 -19.07
C ASP A 273 -43.04 11.41 -19.34
N GLY A 274 -42.36 11.18 -20.47
CA GLY A 274 -41.99 9.87 -20.97
C GLY A 274 -40.84 9.19 -20.23
N THR A 275 -40.65 7.91 -20.52
CA THR A 275 -39.64 7.03 -19.89
C THR A 275 -38.23 7.64 -19.86
N HIS A 276 -37.79 8.24 -20.96
CA HIS A 276 -36.45 8.80 -21.10
C HIS A 276 -36.25 10.04 -20.21
N MET A 277 -37.20 10.98 -20.20
CA MET A 277 -37.12 12.16 -19.34
C MET A 277 -37.23 11.78 -17.86
N ARG A 278 -38.13 10.85 -17.51
CA ARG A 278 -38.21 10.32 -16.14
C ARG A 278 -36.94 9.57 -15.71
N ALA A 279 -36.24 8.89 -16.61
CA ALA A 279 -34.94 8.26 -16.33
C ALA A 279 -33.82 9.30 -16.16
N PHE A 280 -33.80 10.35 -16.99
CA PHE A 280 -32.87 11.47 -16.89
C PHE A 280 -33.02 12.21 -15.56
N ILE A 281 -34.25 12.53 -15.16
CA ILE A 281 -34.53 13.18 -13.87
C ILE A 281 -34.18 12.26 -12.68
N ARG A 282 -34.46 10.96 -12.77
CA ARG A 282 -33.98 9.98 -11.78
C ARG A 282 -32.45 9.98 -11.64
N ARG A 283 -31.70 10.10 -12.74
CA ARG A 283 -30.24 10.21 -12.74
C ARG A 283 -29.75 11.50 -12.06
N ILE A 284 -30.44 12.62 -12.27
CA ILE A 284 -30.14 13.89 -11.61
C ILE A 284 -30.48 13.83 -10.11
N ALA A 285 -31.66 13.29 -9.77
CA ALA A 285 -32.13 13.15 -8.39
C ALA A 285 -31.26 12.22 -7.52
N ARG A 286 -30.58 11.23 -8.12
CA ARG A 286 -29.57 10.39 -7.44
C ARG A 286 -28.37 11.18 -6.90
N GLN A 287 -28.11 12.38 -7.41
CA GLN A 287 -27.04 13.23 -6.88
C GLN A 287 -27.41 13.87 -5.53
N ARG A 288 -28.67 13.82 -5.08
CA ARG A 288 -29.06 14.32 -3.74
C ARG A 288 -28.18 13.72 -2.65
N GLY A 289 -27.63 14.57 -1.79
CA GLY A 289 -26.70 14.18 -0.74
C GLY A 289 -25.22 14.22 -1.15
N SER A 290 -24.89 14.32 -2.44
CA SER A 290 -23.57 14.80 -2.85
C SER A 290 -23.45 16.29 -2.53
N GLY A 291 -22.25 16.76 -2.17
CA GLY A 291 -21.99 18.19 -1.97
C GLY A 291 -22.10 19.04 -3.25
N THR A 292 -22.35 18.41 -4.40
CA THR A 292 -22.43 19.04 -5.73
C THR A 292 -23.86 19.23 -6.23
N PHE A 293 -24.86 18.56 -5.64
CA PHE A 293 -26.25 18.72 -6.05
C PHE A 293 -26.83 20.07 -5.60
N SER A 294 -27.42 20.81 -6.53
CA SER A 294 -27.93 22.17 -6.32
C SER A 294 -29.27 22.42 -7.00
N ASN A 295 -30.16 21.41 -6.98
CA ASN A 295 -31.56 21.53 -7.39
C ASN A 295 -31.71 22.15 -8.79
N VAL A 296 -32.34 23.33 -8.90
CA VAL A 296 -32.62 24.02 -10.18
C VAL A 296 -31.31 24.35 -10.93
N ARG A 297 -30.23 24.69 -10.22
CA ARG A 297 -28.92 24.96 -10.86
C ARG A 297 -28.34 23.71 -11.51
N THR A 298 -28.50 22.54 -10.86
CA THR A 298 -28.13 21.26 -11.48
C THR A 298 -28.98 20.98 -12.73
N LEU A 299 -30.30 21.21 -12.69
CA LEU A 299 -31.16 21.06 -13.87
C LEU A 299 -30.75 21.98 -15.02
N GLN A 300 -30.42 23.24 -14.74
CA GLN A 300 -29.93 24.20 -15.74
C GLN A 300 -28.61 23.75 -16.37
N ASN A 301 -27.63 23.35 -15.56
CA ASN A 301 -26.34 22.86 -16.03
C ASN A 301 -26.48 21.59 -16.88
N GLU A 302 -27.36 20.67 -16.49
CA GLU A 302 -27.65 19.47 -17.26
C GLU A 302 -28.40 19.79 -18.58
N LEU A 303 -29.32 20.76 -18.59
CA LEU A 303 -29.98 21.22 -19.82
C LEU A 303 -28.99 21.84 -20.82
N VAL A 304 -27.96 22.56 -20.35
CA VAL A 304 -26.87 23.05 -21.20
C VAL A 304 -26.12 21.87 -21.84
N LYS A 305 -25.81 20.82 -21.08
CA LYS A 305 -25.18 19.58 -21.61
C LYS A 305 -26.08 18.83 -22.59
N VAL A 306 -27.39 18.81 -22.38
CA VAL A 306 -28.39 18.25 -23.32
C VAL A 306 -28.35 19.02 -24.64
N SER A 307 -28.40 20.36 -24.56
CA SER A 307 -28.36 21.25 -25.73
C SER A 307 -27.07 21.07 -26.55
N HIS A 308 -25.93 20.94 -25.88
CA HIS A 308 -24.64 20.69 -26.54
C HIS A 308 -24.60 19.32 -27.25
N ARG A 309 -25.13 18.26 -26.61
CA ARG A 309 -25.21 16.93 -27.23
C ARG A 309 -26.15 16.90 -28.43
N GLN A 310 -27.29 17.58 -28.34
CA GLN A 310 -28.21 17.76 -29.47
C GLN A 310 -27.50 18.43 -30.65
N ALA A 311 -26.74 19.51 -30.41
CA ALA A 311 -26.00 20.22 -31.45
C ALA A 311 -24.95 19.32 -32.15
N LEU A 312 -24.18 18.53 -31.39
CA LEU A 312 -23.23 17.56 -31.96
C LEU A 312 -23.93 16.47 -32.77
N ARG A 313 -25.06 15.93 -32.27
CA ARG A 313 -25.86 14.93 -33.01
C ARG A 313 -26.38 15.50 -34.33
N LEU A 314 -26.98 16.70 -34.31
CA LEU A 314 -27.51 17.37 -35.50
C LEU A 314 -26.40 17.66 -36.52
N HIS A 315 -25.19 17.99 -36.06
CA HIS A 315 -24.02 18.18 -36.93
C HIS A 315 -23.61 16.88 -37.64
N GLU A 316 -23.55 15.74 -36.95
CA GLU A 316 -23.23 14.44 -37.56
C GLU A 316 -24.37 13.90 -38.45
N GLU A 317 -25.64 14.03 -38.05
CA GLU A 317 -26.79 13.61 -38.85
C GLU A 317 -26.82 14.31 -40.22
N ARG A 318 -26.45 15.61 -40.26
CA ARG A 318 -26.33 16.42 -41.49
C ARG A 318 -25.08 16.12 -42.33
N LYS A 319 -24.05 15.45 -41.80
CA LYS A 319 -22.91 14.96 -42.60
C LYS A 319 -23.22 13.66 -43.33
N VAL A 320 -23.95 12.76 -42.67
CA VAL A 320 -24.24 11.41 -43.17
C VAL A 320 -25.46 11.41 -44.09
N THR A 321 -26.41 12.31 -43.84
CA THR A 321 -27.70 12.39 -44.52
C THR A 321 -27.92 13.81 -45.02
N ASP A 322 -28.14 13.97 -46.32
CA ASP A 322 -28.49 15.24 -46.98
C ASP A 322 -29.97 15.58 -46.70
N SER A 323 -30.33 15.66 -45.41
CA SER A 323 -31.70 15.55 -44.91
C SER A 323 -32.01 16.52 -43.77
N ASP A 324 -33.29 16.89 -43.68
CA ASP A 324 -33.89 17.75 -42.65
C ASP A 324 -33.81 17.11 -41.24
N ALA A 325 -32.68 17.32 -40.55
CA ALA A 325 -32.56 16.99 -39.13
C ALA A 325 -33.38 17.99 -38.29
N ASP A 326 -34.31 17.49 -37.48
CA ASP A 326 -35.23 18.32 -36.68
C ASP A 326 -34.52 18.96 -35.48
N ASP A 327 -34.23 20.25 -35.61
CA ASP A 327 -33.61 21.10 -34.57
C ASP A 327 -34.49 21.26 -33.32
N TRP A 328 -35.79 20.96 -33.43
CA TRP A 328 -36.77 21.06 -32.34
C TRP A 328 -37.10 19.71 -31.69
N MET A 329 -36.31 18.66 -31.94
CA MET A 329 -36.47 17.34 -31.31
C MET A 329 -35.25 16.95 -30.46
N LEU A 330 -35.49 16.69 -29.17
CA LEU A 330 -34.56 16.02 -28.27
C LEU A 330 -34.78 14.51 -28.30
N LYS A 331 -33.76 13.76 -28.72
CA LYS A 331 -33.74 12.29 -28.73
C LYS A 331 -33.21 11.72 -27.40
N PRO A 332 -33.38 10.42 -27.10
CA PRO A 332 -32.89 9.81 -25.86
C PRO A 332 -31.37 9.93 -25.67
N SER A 333 -30.61 9.98 -26.77
CA SER A 333 -29.16 10.27 -26.83
C SER A 333 -28.78 11.66 -26.31
N ASP A 334 -29.70 12.62 -26.44
CA ASP A 334 -29.47 14.01 -26.07
C ASP A 334 -29.75 14.19 -24.58
N LEU A 335 -30.69 13.41 -24.02
CA LEU A 335 -31.03 13.40 -22.59
C LEU A 335 -30.05 12.56 -21.77
N MET A 336 -30.02 11.26 -22.02
CA MET A 336 -29.12 10.32 -21.34
C MET A 336 -27.72 10.48 -21.94
N ASN A 337 -26.66 10.52 -21.13
CA ASN A 337 -25.31 10.52 -21.70
C ASN A 337 -25.11 9.23 -22.50
N SER A 338 -25.22 9.34 -23.83
CA SER A 338 -24.91 8.32 -24.81
C SER A 338 -23.59 8.64 -25.51
N GLU A 339 -22.59 9.09 -24.76
CA GLU A 339 -21.34 8.33 -24.79
C GLU A 339 -21.74 6.87 -24.78
N ARG A 340 -21.61 6.23 -25.95
CA ARG A 340 -21.96 4.84 -26.15
C ARG A 340 -21.38 4.08 -24.97
N VAL A 341 -22.15 3.20 -24.33
CA VAL A 341 -21.51 2.16 -23.53
C VAL A 341 -20.74 1.35 -24.55
N LEU A 342 -19.45 1.70 -24.69
CA LEU A 342 -18.61 1.22 -25.76
C LEU A 342 -18.67 -0.30 -25.72
N THR A 343 -18.91 -0.90 -26.87
CA THR A 343 -18.87 -2.36 -26.96
C THR A 343 -17.51 -2.83 -26.45
N LEU A 344 -17.43 -4.07 -25.95
CA LEU A 344 -16.20 -4.62 -25.36
C LEU A 344 -14.96 -4.41 -26.26
N GLU A 345 -15.16 -4.37 -27.58
CA GLU A 345 -14.13 -4.21 -28.61
C GLU A 345 -13.70 -2.75 -28.85
N GLU A 346 -14.53 -1.76 -28.50
CA GLU A 346 -14.27 -0.33 -28.71
C GLU A 346 -13.44 0.33 -27.59
N ILE A 347 -13.27 -0.31 -26.42
CA ILE A 347 -12.58 0.28 -25.25
C ILE A 347 -11.05 0.04 -25.33
N PRO A 348 -10.20 1.07 -25.54
CA PRO A 348 -8.75 0.86 -25.73
C PRO A 348 -8.05 0.28 -24.50
N ALA A 349 -8.47 0.69 -23.30
CA ALA A 349 -7.94 0.18 -22.04
C ALA A 349 -8.24 -1.31 -21.80
N TRP A 350 -9.36 -1.83 -22.36
CA TRP A 350 -9.66 -3.27 -22.33
C TRP A 350 -8.73 -4.04 -23.26
N TYR A 351 -8.45 -3.51 -24.46
CA TYR A 351 -7.47 -4.12 -25.37
C TYR A 351 -6.04 -4.11 -24.78
N GLU A 352 -5.62 -3.02 -24.12
CA GLU A 352 -4.36 -2.95 -23.40
C GLU A 352 -4.30 -4.01 -22.27
N LEU A 353 -5.37 -4.16 -21.48
CA LEU A 353 -5.48 -5.19 -20.45
C LEU A 353 -5.42 -6.61 -21.03
N GLN A 354 -6.09 -6.87 -22.15
CA GLN A 354 -6.06 -8.18 -22.81
C GLN A 354 -4.66 -8.55 -23.31
N ARG A 355 -3.88 -7.57 -23.79
CA ARG A 355 -2.48 -7.75 -24.17
C ARG A 355 -1.56 -8.07 -22.99
N MET A 356 -1.90 -7.69 -21.76
CA MET A 356 -1.11 -8.08 -20.58
C MET A 356 -1.10 -9.60 -20.44
N ILE A 357 0.07 -10.17 -20.14
CA ILE A 357 0.26 -11.63 -20.02
C ILE A 357 -0.34 -12.13 -18.70
N GLY A 358 -0.99 -13.29 -18.73
CA GLY A 358 -1.68 -13.87 -17.59
C GLY A 358 -2.92 -13.08 -17.17
N LEU A 359 -3.09 -12.92 -15.85
CA LEU A 359 -4.19 -12.17 -15.20
C LEU A 359 -5.60 -12.70 -15.52
N THR A 360 -5.75 -13.99 -15.83
CA THR A 360 -7.00 -14.61 -16.31
C THR A 360 -8.20 -14.30 -15.40
N LYS A 361 -8.08 -14.55 -14.08
CA LYS A 361 -9.15 -14.27 -13.11
C LYS A 361 -9.55 -12.79 -13.08
N VAL A 362 -8.58 -11.89 -13.09
CA VAL A 362 -8.82 -10.44 -13.08
C VAL A 362 -9.50 -9.99 -14.37
N LYS A 363 -9.16 -10.59 -15.51
CA LYS A 363 -9.83 -10.33 -16.80
C LYS A 363 -11.27 -10.84 -16.79
N GLU A 364 -11.52 -12.04 -16.27
CA GLU A 364 -12.86 -12.63 -16.12
C GLU A 364 -13.76 -11.77 -15.19
N GLU A 365 -13.22 -11.34 -14.04
CA GLU A 365 -13.91 -10.46 -13.08
C GLU A 365 -14.24 -9.09 -13.69
N ILE A 366 -13.30 -8.47 -14.40
CA ILE A 366 -13.55 -7.21 -15.11
C ILE A 366 -14.58 -7.40 -16.23
N GLN A 367 -14.49 -8.47 -17.02
CA GLN A 367 -15.48 -8.78 -18.07
C GLN A 367 -16.89 -8.94 -17.51
N ALA A 368 -17.04 -9.58 -16.34
CA ALA A 368 -18.33 -9.70 -15.65
C ALA A 368 -18.89 -8.34 -15.20
N ILE A 369 -18.04 -7.44 -14.71
CA ILE A 369 -18.43 -6.05 -14.36
C ILE A 369 -18.87 -5.29 -15.63
N MET A 370 -18.12 -5.41 -16.73
CA MET A 370 -18.44 -4.76 -18.01
C MET A 370 -19.80 -5.23 -18.55
N ALA A 371 -20.03 -6.56 -18.59
CA ALA A 371 -21.29 -7.14 -19.01
C ALA A 371 -22.46 -6.68 -18.12
N GLY A 372 -22.28 -6.69 -16.80
CA GLY A 372 -23.29 -6.21 -15.85
C GLY A 372 -23.62 -4.72 -16.00
N ALA A 373 -22.65 -3.89 -16.39
CA ALA A 373 -22.86 -2.47 -16.68
C ALA A 373 -23.65 -2.25 -17.97
N ILE A 374 -23.32 -2.98 -19.05
CA ILE A 374 -24.05 -2.97 -20.33
C ILE A 374 -25.52 -3.38 -20.11
N ASP A 375 -25.75 -4.53 -19.47
CA ASP A 375 -27.09 -5.03 -19.12
C ASP A 375 -27.90 -4.00 -18.30
N SER A 376 -27.24 -3.35 -17.34
CA SER A 376 -27.87 -2.33 -16.48
C SER A 376 -28.23 -1.06 -17.25
N HIS A 377 -27.44 -0.68 -18.24
CA HIS A 377 -27.74 0.44 -19.13
C HIS A 377 -28.91 0.12 -20.07
N GLU A 378 -28.92 -1.05 -20.72
CA GLU A 378 -30.05 -1.49 -21.54
C GLU A 378 -31.37 -1.54 -20.74
N ARG A 379 -31.32 -2.03 -19.49
CA ARG A 379 -32.49 -2.04 -18.59
C ARG A 379 -33.01 -0.64 -18.30
N GLU A 380 -32.13 0.35 -18.14
CA GLU A 380 -32.52 1.75 -17.92
C GLU A 380 -33.14 2.39 -19.16
N LEU A 381 -32.58 2.13 -20.36
CA LEU A 381 -33.18 2.57 -21.62
C LEU A 381 -34.59 1.99 -21.83
N ARG A 382 -34.82 0.75 -21.37
CA ARG A 382 -36.16 0.11 -21.33
C ARG A 382 -37.03 0.55 -20.14
N GLY A 383 -36.63 1.57 -19.39
CA GLY A 383 -37.38 2.17 -18.28
C GLY A 383 -37.25 1.48 -16.91
N GLY A 384 -36.51 0.38 -16.83
CA GLY A 384 -36.19 -0.33 -15.60
C GLY A 384 -35.26 0.46 -14.67
N LYS A 385 -35.11 0.00 -13.43
CA LYS A 385 -34.08 0.50 -12.52
C LYS A 385 -32.73 -0.11 -12.91
N ARG A 386 -31.65 0.69 -12.98
CA ARG A 386 -30.28 0.16 -13.07
C ARG A 386 -30.03 -0.81 -11.91
N THR A 387 -29.33 -1.89 -12.17
CA THR A 387 -28.66 -2.65 -11.11
C THR A 387 -27.42 -1.85 -10.72
N GLU A 388 -27.30 -1.51 -9.44
CA GLU A 388 -26.24 -0.64 -8.94
C GLU A 388 -25.10 -1.52 -8.38
N ILE A 389 -23.86 -1.21 -8.78
CA ILE A 389 -22.67 -2.02 -8.49
C ILE A 389 -21.72 -1.20 -7.62
N SER A 390 -21.07 -1.82 -6.63
CA SER A 390 -19.99 -1.16 -5.88
C SER A 390 -18.71 -1.09 -6.71
N LEU A 391 -18.19 0.13 -6.89
CA LEU A 391 -16.93 0.40 -7.60
C LEU A 391 -15.70 0.22 -6.70
N ASN A 392 -15.88 0.12 -5.38
CA ASN A 392 -14.78 -0.02 -4.44
C ASN A 392 -14.23 -1.46 -4.44
N LYS A 393 -12.92 -1.62 -4.64
CA LYS A 393 -12.28 -2.95 -4.78
C LYS A 393 -10.97 -3.05 -3.99
N CYS A 394 -10.65 -4.26 -3.54
CA CYS A 394 -9.30 -4.57 -3.04
C CYS A 394 -8.48 -5.29 -4.10
N PHE A 395 -7.25 -4.84 -4.37
CA PHE A 395 -6.32 -5.49 -5.30
C PHE A 395 -5.27 -6.24 -4.48
N LEU A 396 -5.46 -7.55 -4.35
CA LEU A 396 -4.69 -8.40 -3.44
C LEU A 396 -3.67 -9.23 -4.22
N GLY A 397 -2.39 -9.18 -3.82
CA GLY A 397 -1.41 -10.17 -4.31
C GLY A 397 0.05 -9.75 -4.19
N PRO A 398 1.00 -10.64 -4.57
CA PRO A 398 2.45 -10.43 -4.48
C PRO A 398 2.95 -9.19 -5.25
N PRO A 399 4.19 -8.72 -5.00
CA PRO A 399 4.70 -7.52 -5.66
C PRO A 399 5.03 -7.79 -7.14
N GLY A 400 4.95 -6.75 -7.97
CA GLY A 400 5.26 -6.82 -9.41
C GLY A 400 4.31 -7.65 -10.27
N THR A 401 3.09 -7.93 -9.79
CA THR A 401 2.01 -8.57 -10.56
C THR A 401 1.18 -7.60 -11.42
N GLY A 402 1.58 -6.33 -11.52
CA GLY A 402 0.90 -5.33 -12.37
C GLY A 402 -0.30 -4.61 -11.75
N LYS A 403 -0.56 -4.76 -10.44
CA LYS A 403 -1.71 -4.15 -9.72
C LYS A 403 -1.92 -2.66 -10.05
N THR A 404 -0.88 -1.85 -9.95
CA THR A 404 -0.92 -0.39 -10.19
C THR A 404 -1.27 -0.05 -11.64
N THR A 405 -0.79 -0.85 -12.61
CA THR A 405 -1.13 -0.74 -14.03
C THR A 405 -2.57 -1.12 -14.29
N VAL A 406 -3.04 -2.24 -13.73
CA VAL A 406 -4.43 -2.69 -13.86
C VAL A 406 -5.39 -1.71 -13.19
N ALA A 407 -4.99 -1.03 -12.10
CA ALA A 407 -5.83 -0.01 -11.47
C ALA A 407 -6.09 1.19 -12.41
N ARG A 408 -5.08 1.61 -13.19
CA ARG A 408 -5.26 2.61 -14.26
C ARG A 408 -6.23 2.11 -15.33
N LEU A 409 -6.00 0.90 -15.86
CA LEU A 409 -6.83 0.35 -16.93
C LEU A 409 -8.28 0.13 -16.48
N TYR A 410 -8.48 -0.40 -15.28
CA TYR A 410 -9.79 -0.56 -14.67
C TYR A 410 -10.52 0.77 -14.52
N THR A 411 -9.84 1.83 -14.06
CA THR A 411 -10.41 3.19 -13.96
C THR A 411 -10.86 3.71 -15.32
N GLN A 412 -10.00 3.57 -16.34
CA GLN A 412 -10.33 3.98 -17.71
C GLN A 412 -11.51 3.19 -18.26
N ILE A 413 -11.59 1.88 -18.00
CA ILE A 413 -12.71 1.01 -18.39
C ILE A 413 -14.02 1.47 -17.72
N ILE A 414 -14.06 1.64 -16.39
CA ILE A 414 -15.31 2.02 -15.69
C ILE A 414 -15.77 3.44 -16.04
N ALA A 415 -14.85 4.35 -16.33
CA ALA A 415 -15.19 5.67 -16.87
C ALA A 415 -15.77 5.57 -18.30
N SER A 416 -15.18 4.77 -19.19
CA SER A 416 -15.73 4.50 -20.53
C SER A 416 -17.10 3.80 -20.53
N LEU A 417 -17.47 3.13 -19.44
CA LEU A 417 -18.81 2.56 -19.22
C LEU A 417 -19.81 3.57 -18.62
N GLY A 418 -19.39 4.81 -18.34
CA GLY A 418 -20.22 5.82 -17.70
C GLY A 418 -20.58 5.49 -16.24
N LEU A 419 -19.76 4.70 -15.55
CA LEU A 419 -19.89 4.42 -14.11
C LEU A 419 -19.14 5.45 -13.24
N LEU A 420 -18.22 6.22 -13.83
CA LEU A 420 -17.37 7.21 -13.17
C LEU A 420 -17.22 8.43 -14.10
N SER A 421 -17.31 9.65 -13.57
CA SER A 421 -17.30 10.88 -14.40
C SER A 421 -15.96 11.19 -15.10
N SER A 422 -14.84 10.63 -14.64
CA SER A 422 -13.51 10.81 -15.24
C SER A 422 -12.66 9.53 -15.12
N GLY A 423 -11.88 9.25 -16.17
CA GLY A 423 -10.90 8.16 -16.20
C GLY A 423 -9.58 8.48 -15.46
N GLU A 424 -9.51 9.58 -14.71
CA GLU A 424 -8.32 10.02 -13.98
C GLU A 424 -8.11 9.23 -12.68
N VAL A 425 -6.84 8.96 -12.37
CA VAL A 425 -6.40 8.20 -11.19
C VAL A 425 -5.57 9.08 -10.27
N ILE A 426 -6.00 9.18 -9.01
CA ILE A 426 -5.25 9.80 -7.91
C ILE A 426 -4.51 8.68 -7.18
N TYR A 427 -3.19 8.66 -7.28
CA TYR A 427 -2.35 7.75 -6.50
C TYR A 427 -1.98 8.37 -5.14
N LYS A 428 -2.15 7.59 -4.08
CA LYS A 428 -1.74 7.91 -2.71
C LYS A 428 -1.13 6.69 -2.04
N THR A 429 -0.26 6.93 -1.07
CA THR A 429 0.28 5.95 -0.14
C THR A 429 -0.34 6.14 1.24
N ALA A 430 -0.24 5.16 2.12
CA ALA A 430 -0.71 5.31 3.50
C ALA A 430 -0.08 6.52 4.25
N ALA A 431 1.14 6.94 3.88
CA ALA A 431 1.81 8.08 4.48
C ALA A 431 1.15 9.43 4.15
N ASP A 432 0.52 9.57 2.97
CA ASP A 432 -0.12 10.82 2.54
C ASP A 432 -1.32 11.22 3.43
N PHE A 433 -1.98 10.23 4.03
CA PHE A 433 -3.14 10.44 4.91
C PHE A 433 -2.76 10.79 6.35
N ILE A 434 -1.55 10.44 6.80
CA ILE A 434 -1.13 10.61 8.19
C ILE A 434 -0.68 12.06 8.42
N GLY A 435 -1.38 12.77 9.29
CA GLY A 435 -1.06 14.13 9.73
C GLY A 435 0.00 14.17 10.84
N ALA A 436 0.56 15.35 11.09
CA ALA A 436 1.55 15.57 12.16
C ALA A 436 0.93 15.85 13.54
N PHE A 437 -0.39 16.11 13.60
CA PHE A 437 -1.12 16.52 14.80
C PHE A 437 -2.54 15.90 14.80
N LEU A 438 -3.19 15.79 15.97
CA LEU A 438 -4.57 15.29 16.08
C LEU A 438 -5.54 16.14 15.22
N GLY A 439 -6.51 15.49 14.56
CA GLY A 439 -7.44 16.12 13.62
C GLY A 439 -6.87 16.35 12.21
N SER A 440 -5.54 16.39 12.06
CA SER A 440 -4.91 16.65 10.75
C SER A 440 -5.03 15.47 9.79
N SER A 441 -5.00 14.23 10.30
CA SER A 441 -5.16 13.03 9.47
C SER A 441 -6.56 12.93 8.89
N GLU A 442 -7.57 13.25 9.71
CA GLU A 442 -8.99 13.26 9.37
C GLU A 442 -9.27 14.35 8.32
N GLN A 443 -8.75 15.57 8.51
CA GLN A 443 -8.90 16.66 7.55
C GLN A 443 -8.21 16.35 6.20
N ARG A 444 -7.00 15.76 6.22
CA ARG A 444 -6.31 15.30 5.00
C ARG A 444 -7.10 14.21 4.28
N THR A 445 -7.60 13.22 5.03
CA THR A 445 -8.40 12.12 4.48
C THR A 445 -9.66 12.64 3.80
N LYS A 446 -10.40 13.57 4.44
CA LYS A 446 -11.58 14.22 3.84
C LYS A 446 -11.23 14.99 2.56
N SER A 447 -10.14 15.76 2.57
CA SER A 447 -9.70 16.51 1.38
C SER A 447 -9.33 15.60 0.21
N ILE A 448 -8.57 14.51 0.47
CA ILE A 448 -8.23 13.50 -0.54
C ILE A 448 -9.52 12.84 -1.08
N LEU A 449 -10.43 12.42 -0.21
CA LEU A 449 -11.70 11.79 -0.57
C LEU A 449 -12.64 12.72 -1.36
N GLN A 450 -12.61 14.02 -1.10
CA GLN A 450 -13.34 15.04 -1.88
C GLN A 450 -12.71 15.24 -3.26
N SER A 451 -11.38 15.29 -3.35
CA SER A 451 -10.67 15.38 -4.64
C SER A 451 -10.86 14.15 -5.54
N ALA A 452 -11.24 13.01 -4.95
CA ALA A 452 -11.53 11.76 -5.63
C ALA A 452 -12.96 11.63 -6.16
N VAL A 453 -13.86 12.59 -5.90
CA VAL A 453 -15.20 12.58 -6.51
C VAL A 453 -15.08 12.76 -8.02
N GLY A 454 -15.75 11.90 -8.77
CA GLY A 454 -15.63 11.76 -10.22
C GLY A 454 -14.39 11.00 -10.70
N LYS A 455 -13.52 10.51 -9.79
CA LYS A 455 -12.20 9.91 -10.12
C LYS A 455 -11.97 8.60 -9.37
N CYS A 456 -10.87 7.91 -9.69
CA CYS A 456 -10.41 6.78 -8.88
C CYS A 456 -9.30 7.19 -7.90
N LEU A 457 -9.46 6.85 -6.63
CA LEU A 457 -8.43 6.94 -5.60
C LEU A 457 -7.77 5.57 -5.41
N VAL A 458 -6.51 5.44 -5.84
CA VAL A 458 -5.69 4.25 -5.58
C VAL A 458 -4.84 4.51 -4.34
N ILE A 459 -5.06 3.70 -3.30
CA ILE A 459 -4.22 3.69 -2.09
C ILE A 459 -3.28 2.50 -2.17
N ASP A 460 -2.00 2.77 -2.47
CA ASP A 460 -0.97 1.74 -2.47
C ASP A 460 -0.44 1.47 -1.05
N GLU A 461 -0.04 0.22 -0.83
CA GLU A 461 0.32 -0.37 0.46
C GLU A 461 -0.68 -0.08 1.57
N ALA A 462 -1.99 -0.12 1.27
CA ALA A 462 -3.07 0.25 2.20
C ALA A 462 -3.00 -0.50 3.55
N TYR A 463 -2.42 -1.71 3.57
CA TYR A 463 -2.17 -2.49 4.78
C TYR A 463 -1.31 -1.77 5.84
N MET A 464 -0.59 -0.70 5.47
CA MET A 464 0.20 0.16 6.36
C MET A 464 -0.66 1.05 7.29
N PHE A 465 -1.99 1.10 7.08
CA PHE A 465 -2.93 1.61 8.10
C PHE A 465 -3.15 0.62 9.26
N GLY A 466 -2.77 -0.65 9.11
CA GLY A 466 -2.84 -1.64 10.18
C GLY A 466 -1.84 -1.37 11.32
N PRO A 467 -2.08 -1.95 12.51
CA PRO A 467 -1.17 -1.81 13.65
C PRO A 467 0.19 -2.45 13.35
N VAL A 468 1.26 -1.64 13.43
CA VAL A 468 2.63 -2.11 13.26
C VAL A 468 3.21 -2.41 14.63
N ARG A 469 3.49 -3.69 14.91
CA ARG A 469 3.88 -4.25 16.24
C ARG A 469 5.17 -3.69 16.89
N SER A 470 5.72 -2.58 16.43
CA SER A 470 7.02 -2.04 16.86
C SER A 470 7.06 -0.53 17.18
N HIS A 471 5.93 0.19 17.16
CA HIS A 471 5.91 1.65 17.42
C HIS A 471 4.93 2.07 18.53
N SER A 472 5.05 3.32 18.97
CA SER A 472 4.33 3.90 20.11
C SER A 472 2.82 4.06 19.85
N SER A 473 2.02 3.95 20.92
CA SER A 473 0.55 4.01 20.89
C SER A 473 -0.05 5.27 20.26
N GLU A 474 0.70 6.37 20.20
CA GLU A 474 0.27 7.61 19.55
C GLU A 474 0.17 7.44 18.01
N GLN A 475 1.08 6.70 17.37
CA GLN A 475 1.05 6.53 15.91
C GLN A 475 -0.13 5.67 15.45
N ASP A 476 -0.50 4.65 16.20
CA ASP A 476 -1.67 3.82 15.88
C ASP A 476 -2.98 4.59 16.04
N THR A 477 -3.03 5.60 16.92
CA THR A 477 -4.19 6.49 17.04
C THR A 477 -4.42 7.29 15.75
N PHE A 478 -3.37 7.86 15.15
CA PHE A 478 -3.48 8.59 13.88
C PHE A 478 -3.89 7.70 12.70
N ARG A 479 -3.45 6.43 12.67
CA ARG A 479 -3.82 5.47 11.61
C ARG A 479 -5.28 5.02 11.73
N THR A 480 -5.75 4.71 12.94
CA THR A 480 -7.16 4.36 13.18
C THR A 480 -8.08 5.51 12.79
N ALA A 481 -7.71 6.76 13.12
CA ALA A 481 -8.48 7.95 12.72
C ALA A 481 -8.63 8.11 11.20
N VAL A 482 -7.60 7.77 10.40
CA VAL A 482 -7.72 7.70 8.92
C VAL A 482 -8.76 6.66 8.52
N VAL A 483 -8.69 5.45 9.07
CA VAL A 483 -9.61 4.36 8.71
C VAL A 483 -11.04 4.66 9.11
N ASP A 484 -11.29 5.22 10.29
CA ASP A 484 -12.62 5.63 10.72
C ASP A 484 -13.18 6.78 9.84
N THR A 485 -12.31 7.70 9.41
CA THR A 485 -12.67 8.73 8.43
C THR A 485 -13.02 8.10 7.07
N LEU A 486 -12.24 7.13 6.57
CA LEU A 486 -12.56 6.38 5.35
C LEU A 486 -13.92 5.66 5.47
N VAL A 487 -14.22 4.99 6.60
CA VAL A 487 -15.48 4.24 6.80
C VAL A 487 -16.71 5.16 6.93
N SER A 488 -16.53 6.38 7.44
CA SER A 488 -17.61 7.37 7.60
C SER A 488 -17.88 8.17 6.32
N GLU A 489 -16.84 8.48 5.53
CA GLU A 489 -16.94 9.32 4.32
C GLU A 489 -17.11 8.50 3.02
N ILE A 490 -16.65 7.25 2.98
CA ILE A 490 -16.99 6.31 1.91
C ILE A 490 -18.35 5.71 2.24
N SER A 491 -19.37 6.04 1.45
CA SER A 491 -20.67 5.42 1.61
C SER A 491 -20.63 3.98 1.07
N ASN A 492 -21.57 3.15 1.52
CA ASN A 492 -21.88 1.90 0.81
C ASN A 492 -23.10 2.07 -0.10
N ALA A 493 -23.44 3.30 -0.47
CA ALA A 493 -24.55 3.58 -1.37
C ALA A 493 -24.13 3.17 -2.79
N PRO A 494 -24.81 2.20 -3.40
CA PRO A 494 -24.49 1.80 -4.76
C PRO A 494 -24.70 2.96 -5.74
N GLY A 495 -23.80 3.12 -6.73
CA GLY A 495 -23.88 4.22 -7.70
C GLY A 495 -23.24 5.55 -7.27
N GLU A 496 -22.38 5.55 -6.24
CA GLU A 496 -21.53 6.68 -5.90
C GLU A 496 -20.52 7.00 -7.03
N ASP A 497 -20.42 8.26 -7.45
CA ASP A 497 -19.45 8.72 -8.46
C ASP A 497 -18.05 8.90 -7.87
N ARG A 498 -17.48 7.81 -7.36
CA ARG A 498 -16.15 7.71 -6.77
C ARG A 498 -15.74 6.24 -6.69
N CYS A 499 -14.52 5.92 -7.11
CA CYS A 499 -13.97 4.58 -6.99
C CYS A 499 -12.75 4.61 -6.05
N VAL A 500 -12.73 3.78 -5.00
CA VAL A 500 -11.55 3.60 -4.15
C VAL A 500 -10.97 2.20 -4.37
N ILE A 501 -9.66 2.13 -4.58
CA ILE A 501 -8.93 0.86 -4.75
C ILE A 501 -7.86 0.75 -3.68
N LEU A 502 -7.94 -0.29 -2.85
CA LEU A 502 -6.92 -0.62 -1.85
C LEU A 502 -5.96 -1.66 -2.42
N ILE A 503 -4.67 -1.33 -2.56
CA ILE A 503 -3.64 -2.27 -3.04
C ILE A 503 -2.87 -2.84 -1.84
N GLY A 504 -2.63 -4.16 -1.84
CA GLY A 504 -1.77 -4.76 -0.82
C GLY A 504 -1.53 -6.26 -0.95
N TYR A 505 -0.81 -6.82 0.02
CA TYR A 505 -0.63 -8.26 0.18
C TYR A 505 -1.86 -8.88 0.85
N THR A 506 -2.32 -10.02 0.34
CA THR A 506 -3.55 -10.71 0.77
C THR A 506 -3.63 -10.87 2.29
N ASP A 507 -2.60 -11.42 2.93
CA ASP A 507 -2.60 -11.69 4.37
C ASP A 507 -2.56 -10.40 5.20
N LYS A 508 -1.83 -9.38 4.74
CA LYS A 508 -1.71 -8.11 5.46
C LYS A 508 -2.99 -7.28 5.39
N ILE A 509 -3.67 -7.24 4.24
CA ILE A 509 -4.97 -6.54 4.10
C ILE A 509 -6.04 -7.25 4.94
N ARG A 510 -6.10 -8.58 4.92
CA ARG A 510 -7.00 -9.37 5.80
C ARG A 510 -6.72 -9.10 7.28
N SER A 511 -5.44 -9.09 7.68
CA SER A 511 -5.05 -8.74 9.05
C SER A 511 -5.43 -7.30 9.41
N MET A 512 -5.37 -6.34 8.49
CA MET A 512 -5.79 -4.95 8.72
C MET A 512 -7.31 -4.85 8.94
N PHE A 513 -8.12 -5.48 8.08
CA PHE A 513 -9.58 -5.50 8.23
C PHE A 513 -10.03 -6.10 9.55
N ALA A 514 -9.39 -7.18 9.99
CA ALA A 514 -9.68 -7.83 11.27
C ALA A 514 -9.22 -7.04 12.50
N SER A 515 -8.26 -6.11 12.38
CA SER A 515 -7.61 -5.46 13.53
C SER A 515 -7.93 -3.97 13.71
N VAL A 516 -8.26 -3.23 12.65
CA VAL A 516 -8.53 -1.79 12.74
C VAL A 516 -10.03 -1.51 12.86
N ASN A 517 -10.80 -1.79 11.80
CA ASN A 517 -12.25 -1.56 11.79
C ASN A 517 -12.95 -2.53 10.83
N PRO A 518 -13.78 -3.49 11.31
CA PRO A 518 -14.55 -4.40 10.46
C PRO A 518 -15.57 -3.72 9.54
N GLY A 519 -15.89 -2.45 9.78
CA GLY A 519 -16.71 -1.62 8.89
C GLY A 519 -16.06 -1.39 7.52
N LEU A 520 -14.72 -1.47 7.43
CA LEU A 520 -13.98 -1.29 6.18
C LEU A 520 -14.22 -2.45 5.21
N GLU A 521 -14.24 -3.70 5.69
CA GLU A 521 -14.54 -4.88 4.85
C GLU A 521 -15.91 -4.75 4.17
N ARG A 522 -16.91 -4.18 4.87
CA ARG A 522 -18.24 -3.90 4.30
C ARG A 522 -18.28 -2.82 3.21
N ARG A 523 -17.24 -1.99 3.10
CA ARG A 523 -17.10 -0.98 2.02
C ARG A 523 -16.34 -1.50 0.80
N PHE A 524 -15.62 -2.61 0.96
CA PHE A 524 -14.80 -3.25 -0.07
C PHE A 524 -15.18 -4.75 -0.17
N PRO A 525 -16.42 -5.08 -0.56
CA PRO A 525 -16.93 -6.46 -0.52
C PRO A 525 -16.23 -7.39 -1.52
N ASP A 526 -15.71 -6.86 -2.62
CA ASP A 526 -15.06 -7.63 -3.68
C ASP A 526 -13.55 -7.34 -3.76
N SER A 527 -12.77 -8.37 -4.11
CA SER A 527 -11.32 -8.25 -4.25
C SER A 527 -10.78 -8.96 -5.48
N PHE A 528 -10.04 -8.25 -6.33
CA PHE A 528 -9.29 -8.82 -7.43
C PHE A 528 -8.03 -9.52 -6.90
N THR A 529 -7.88 -10.81 -7.22
CA THR A 529 -6.73 -11.61 -6.77
C THR A 529 -5.67 -11.74 -7.87
N PHE A 530 -4.49 -11.19 -7.62
CA PHE A 530 -3.34 -11.20 -8.50
C PHE A 530 -2.39 -12.34 -8.12
N GLU A 531 -2.31 -13.35 -8.98
CA GLU A 531 -1.48 -14.54 -8.77
C GLU A 531 -0.01 -14.30 -9.17
N THR A 532 0.90 -15.16 -8.70
CA THR A 532 2.29 -15.15 -9.18
C THR A 532 2.36 -15.67 -10.61
N TYR A 533 3.07 -14.99 -11.49
CA TYR A 533 3.27 -15.48 -12.86
C TYR A 533 4.00 -16.83 -12.89
N ALA A 534 3.59 -17.70 -13.82
CA ALA A 534 4.32 -18.91 -14.18
C ALA A 534 5.63 -18.58 -14.91
N VAL A 535 6.55 -19.54 -14.99
CA VAL A 535 7.87 -19.32 -15.65
C VAL A 535 7.69 -18.99 -17.14
N ASP A 536 6.75 -19.63 -17.82
CA ASP A 536 6.43 -19.34 -19.22
C ASP A 536 5.80 -17.95 -19.42
N GLU A 537 5.02 -17.47 -18.45
CA GLU A 537 4.47 -16.11 -18.46
C GLU A 537 5.58 -15.07 -18.23
N LEU A 538 6.49 -15.32 -17.28
CA LEU A 538 7.66 -14.49 -17.04
C LEU A 538 8.59 -14.45 -18.27
N ARG A 539 8.76 -15.57 -18.98
CA ARG A 539 9.49 -15.64 -20.26
C ARG A 539 8.83 -14.77 -21.34
N ARG A 540 7.50 -14.85 -21.48
CA ARG A 540 6.75 -13.98 -22.40
C ARG A 540 6.86 -12.50 -22.02
N ILE A 541 6.87 -12.18 -20.71
CA ILE A 541 7.07 -10.81 -20.21
C ILE A 541 8.49 -10.32 -20.55
N LEU A 542 9.51 -11.18 -20.44
CA LEU A 542 10.87 -10.88 -20.87
C LEU A 542 10.93 -10.61 -22.39
N ASP A 543 10.30 -11.46 -23.20
CA ASP A 543 10.22 -11.27 -24.66
C ASP A 543 9.52 -9.95 -25.06
N CYS A 544 8.47 -9.53 -24.33
CA CYS A 544 7.86 -8.20 -24.53
C CYS A 544 8.84 -7.08 -24.16
N LYS A 545 9.44 -7.12 -22.95
CA LYS A 545 10.37 -6.08 -22.48
C LYS A 545 11.64 -5.94 -23.30
N LEU A 546 12.11 -7.03 -23.93
CA LEU A 546 13.19 -6.98 -24.91
C LEU A 546 12.78 -6.20 -26.16
N LYS A 547 11.62 -6.55 -26.76
CA LYS A 547 11.08 -5.87 -27.94
C LYS A 547 10.77 -4.39 -27.70
N ASP A 548 10.10 -4.07 -26.60
CA ASP A 548 9.68 -2.70 -26.26
C ASP A 548 10.86 -1.75 -26.06
N ALA A 549 12.06 -2.29 -25.83
CA ALA A 549 13.29 -1.54 -25.63
C ALA A 549 14.39 -1.88 -26.66
N GLU A 550 13.99 -2.38 -27.84
CA GLU A 550 14.83 -2.62 -29.03
C GLU A 550 16.07 -3.49 -28.78
N MET A 551 15.95 -4.47 -27.88
CA MET A 551 16.99 -5.46 -27.56
C MET A 551 16.52 -6.87 -27.95
N ASP A 552 17.45 -7.80 -28.18
CA ASP A 552 17.12 -9.23 -28.28
C ASP A 552 18.06 -10.10 -27.42
N ALA A 553 17.74 -11.38 -27.33
CA ALA A 553 18.53 -12.36 -26.61
C ALA A 553 18.57 -13.67 -27.41
N THR A 554 19.72 -14.33 -27.45
CA THR A 554 19.83 -15.64 -28.09
C THR A 554 18.86 -16.66 -27.46
N PRO A 555 18.36 -17.67 -28.20
CA PRO A 555 17.42 -18.65 -27.64
C PRO A 555 17.93 -19.34 -26.37
N GLN A 556 19.24 -19.60 -26.30
CA GLN A 556 19.91 -20.14 -25.12
C GLN A 556 19.95 -19.15 -23.96
N ALA A 557 20.12 -17.85 -24.21
CA ALA A 557 20.07 -16.82 -23.18
C ALA A 557 18.67 -16.68 -22.57
N LYS A 558 17.60 -16.76 -23.38
CA LYS A 558 16.21 -16.78 -22.91
C LYS A 558 15.91 -17.99 -22.02
N GLU A 559 16.48 -19.15 -22.35
CA GLU A 559 16.38 -20.37 -21.53
C GLU A 559 17.10 -20.22 -20.18
N VAL A 560 18.30 -19.64 -20.19
CA VAL A 560 19.06 -19.34 -18.96
C VAL A 560 18.34 -18.33 -18.08
N ALA A 561 17.76 -17.27 -18.65
CA ALA A 561 16.92 -16.31 -17.93
C ALA A 561 15.69 -17.00 -17.32
N SER A 562 15.04 -17.90 -18.05
CA SER A 562 13.90 -18.69 -17.54
C SER A 562 14.30 -19.59 -16.36
N LYS A 563 15.43 -20.31 -16.46
CA LYS A 563 16.01 -21.09 -15.35
C LYS A 563 16.34 -20.21 -14.14
N HIS A 564 16.85 -18.99 -14.35
CA HIS A 564 17.16 -18.06 -13.26
C HIS A 564 15.89 -17.56 -12.57
N LEU A 565 14.88 -17.12 -13.33
CA LEU A 565 13.59 -16.68 -12.80
C LEU A 565 12.86 -17.80 -12.06
N ALA A 566 12.94 -19.05 -12.57
CA ALA A 566 12.44 -20.23 -11.87
C ALA A 566 13.07 -20.41 -10.49
N ARG A 567 14.40 -20.26 -10.35
CA ARG A 567 15.07 -20.32 -9.03
C ARG A 567 14.66 -19.18 -8.10
N GLU A 568 14.51 -17.96 -8.62
CA GLU A 568 14.12 -16.80 -7.80
C GLU A 568 12.66 -16.85 -7.33
N ARG A 569 11.76 -17.49 -8.09
CA ARG A 569 10.33 -17.66 -7.72
C ARG A 569 10.13 -18.31 -6.35
N HIS A 570 11.08 -19.11 -5.88
CA HIS A 570 11.03 -19.77 -4.58
C HIS A 570 11.50 -18.88 -3.41
N ARG A 571 12.07 -17.70 -3.66
CA ARG A 571 12.46 -16.74 -2.60
C ARG A 571 11.25 -16.03 -2.00
N PRO A 572 11.30 -15.61 -0.72
CA PRO A 572 10.30 -14.73 -0.13
C PRO A 572 10.27 -13.41 -0.89
N ASN A 573 9.09 -12.79 -0.98
CA ASN A 573 8.89 -11.50 -1.66
C ASN A 573 9.34 -11.50 -3.14
N PHE A 574 9.21 -12.63 -3.85
CA PHE A 574 9.48 -12.71 -5.28
C PHE A 574 8.75 -11.61 -6.07
N GLY A 575 9.52 -10.83 -6.83
CA GLY A 575 9.06 -9.60 -7.49
C GLY A 575 8.29 -9.78 -8.80
N ASN A 576 7.98 -11.01 -9.23
CA ASN A 576 7.23 -11.30 -10.46
C ASN A 576 7.75 -10.52 -11.69
N GLY A 577 6.95 -9.63 -12.27
CA GLY A 577 7.37 -8.80 -13.41
C GLY A 577 8.56 -7.88 -13.12
N GLY A 578 8.73 -7.49 -11.85
CA GLY A 578 9.91 -6.74 -11.36
C GLY A 578 11.16 -7.61 -11.19
N ALA A 579 11.02 -8.93 -11.01
CA ALA A 579 12.17 -9.84 -11.11
C ALA A 579 12.69 -9.92 -12.56
N VAL A 580 11.79 -9.80 -13.55
CA VAL A 580 12.17 -9.67 -14.96
C VAL A 580 12.90 -8.35 -15.23
N ASP A 581 12.52 -7.25 -14.58
CA ASP A 581 13.27 -5.98 -14.66
C ASP A 581 14.66 -6.12 -14.04
N ASN A 582 14.76 -6.73 -12.86
CA ASN A 582 16.03 -6.93 -12.16
C ASN A 582 17.00 -7.79 -12.98
N ILE A 583 16.55 -8.93 -13.53
CA ILE A 583 17.42 -9.79 -14.33
C ILE A 583 17.81 -9.12 -15.66
N LEU A 584 16.92 -8.34 -16.29
CA LEU A 584 17.24 -7.58 -17.51
C LEU A 584 18.22 -6.45 -17.22
N ASN A 585 18.11 -5.76 -16.09
CA ASN A 585 19.07 -4.74 -15.65
C ASN A 585 20.44 -5.34 -15.33
N HIS A 586 20.50 -6.52 -14.70
CA HIS A 586 21.74 -7.27 -14.53
C HIS A 586 22.35 -7.70 -15.87
N ALA A 587 21.52 -8.18 -16.81
CA ALA A 587 21.98 -8.54 -18.15
C ALA A 587 22.55 -7.34 -18.92
N LYS A 588 21.92 -6.16 -18.84
CA LYS A 588 22.46 -4.91 -19.41
C LYS A 588 23.84 -4.57 -18.86
N LEU A 589 24.04 -4.68 -17.54
CA LEU A 589 25.34 -4.42 -16.91
C LEU A 589 26.41 -5.44 -17.35
N ASN A 590 26.07 -6.73 -17.36
CA ASN A 590 26.99 -7.79 -17.78
C ASN A 590 27.35 -7.67 -19.27
N HIS A 591 26.38 -7.35 -20.13
CA HIS A 591 26.59 -7.04 -21.55
C HIS A 591 27.52 -5.84 -21.73
N GLN A 592 27.34 -4.75 -20.96
CA GLN A 592 28.27 -3.61 -20.98
C GLN A 592 29.70 -4.02 -20.56
N VAL A 593 29.85 -4.84 -19.52
CA VAL A 593 31.16 -5.37 -19.10
C VAL A 593 31.78 -6.25 -20.19
N ARG A 594 30.98 -7.08 -20.89
CA ARG A 594 31.42 -7.92 -22.00
C ARG A 594 31.87 -7.10 -23.22
N VAL A 595 31.05 -6.14 -23.65
CA VAL A 595 31.31 -5.29 -24.83
C VAL A 595 32.40 -4.24 -24.56
N SER A 596 32.57 -3.76 -23.33
CA SER A 596 33.65 -2.80 -23.00
C SER A 596 35.06 -3.36 -23.23
N ARG A 597 35.24 -4.69 -23.14
CA ARG A 597 36.48 -5.41 -23.44
C ARG A 597 36.83 -5.43 -24.94
N LEU A 598 35.87 -5.12 -25.81
CA LEU A 598 36.10 -4.98 -27.25
C LEU A 598 36.58 -3.56 -27.58
N PRO A 599 37.53 -3.38 -28.52
CA PRO A 599 37.89 -2.07 -29.05
C PRO A 599 36.65 -1.38 -29.64
N ALA A 600 36.58 -0.05 -29.55
CA ALA A 600 35.38 0.71 -29.93
C ALA A 600 34.87 0.43 -31.35
N SER A 601 35.77 0.13 -32.29
CA SER A 601 35.47 -0.22 -33.69
C SER A 601 34.78 -1.57 -33.90
N TYR A 602 34.76 -2.44 -32.89
CA TYR A 602 34.17 -3.80 -32.95
C TYR A 602 32.97 -3.97 -32.02
N ARG A 603 32.45 -2.87 -31.45
CA ARG A 603 31.27 -2.92 -30.58
C ARG A 603 30.02 -2.98 -31.45
N PRO A 604 29.12 -3.96 -31.26
CA PRO A 604 27.86 -4.01 -32.00
C PRO A 604 26.98 -2.81 -31.62
N LEU A 605 26.21 -2.32 -32.59
CA LEU A 605 25.19 -1.30 -32.36
C LEU A 605 23.94 -1.92 -31.71
N ASP A 606 23.55 -3.11 -32.18
CA ASP A 606 22.43 -3.88 -31.64
C ASP A 606 22.84 -4.59 -30.34
N ILE A 607 21.98 -4.52 -29.32
CA ILE A 607 22.19 -5.22 -28.04
C ILE A 607 21.58 -6.61 -28.14
N ILE A 608 22.44 -7.62 -28.22
CA ILE A 608 22.06 -9.03 -28.25
C ILE A 608 22.65 -9.74 -27.03
N PHE A 609 21.77 -10.17 -26.12
CA PHE A 609 22.17 -10.85 -24.90
C PHE A 609 22.59 -12.32 -25.14
N GLU A 610 23.72 -12.67 -24.54
CA GLU A 610 24.27 -14.02 -24.49
C GLU A 610 23.95 -14.70 -23.14
N PRO A 611 24.06 -16.03 -23.03
CA PRO A 611 23.74 -16.76 -21.79
C PRO A 611 24.49 -16.26 -20.55
N ALA A 612 25.75 -15.85 -20.73
CA ALA A 612 26.59 -15.30 -19.66
C ALA A 612 26.15 -13.92 -19.16
N ASP A 613 25.36 -13.17 -19.93
CA ASP A 613 24.86 -11.86 -19.50
C ASP A 613 23.76 -12.01 -18.43
N PHE A 614 22.86 -12.98 -18.58
CA PHE A 614 21.81 -13.26 -17.58
C PHE A 614 22.32 -14.03 -16.37
N ASP A 615 23.33 -14.90 -16.55
CA ASP A 615 23.86 -15.78 -15.49
C ASP A 615 25.31 -16.17 -15.83
N PRO A 616 26.33 -15.54 -15.24
CA PRO A 616 27.74 -15.85 -15.52
C PRO A 616 28.13 -17.32 -15.27
N ASP A 617 27.37 -18.01 -14.43
CA ASP A 617 27.55 -19.43 -14.08
C ASP A 617 26.47 -20.33 -14.70
N PHE A 618 25.87 -19.94 -15.82
CA PHE A 618 24.84 -20.72 -16.51
C PHE A 618 25.25 -22.17 -16.81
N ASP A 619 26.53 -22.41 -17.10
CA ASP A 619 27.10 -23.73 -17.39
C ASP A 619 27.48 -24.55 -16.13
N ARG A 620 27.15 -24.10 -14.91
CA ARG A 620 27.47 -24.82 -13.65
C ARG A 620 26.96 -26.26 -13.62
N GLU A 621 25.80 -26.54 -14.23
CA GLU A 621 25.27 -27.90 -14.36
C GLU A 621 26.27 -28.84 -15.06
N LYS A 622 26.94 -28.35 -16.11
CA LYS A 622 28.00 -29.09 -16.83
C LYS A 622 29.33 -29.14 -16.07
N ARG A 623 29.68 -28.07 -15.34
CA ARG A 623 30.91 -28.03 -14.50
C ARG A 623 30.82 -28.92 -13.25
N SER A 624 29.61 -29.15 -12.72
CA SER A 624 29.36 -29.84 -11.45
C SER A 624 29.85 -31.30 -11.39
N SER A 625 30.15 -31.93 -12.53
CA SER A 625 30.75 -33.26 -12.59
C SER A 625 32.26 -33.26 -12.31
N GLN A 626 32.96 -32.16 -12.60
CA GLN A 626 34.37 -31.95 -12.26
C GLN A 626 34.51 -31.24 -10.90
N SER A 627 33.64 -30.26 -10.60
CA SER A 627 33.67 -29.49 -9.34
C SER A 627 33.48 -30.34 -8.08
N PHE A 628 32.66 -31.41 -8.12
CA PHE A 628 32.29 -32.14 -6.90
C PHE A 628 33.49 -32.76 -6.17
N ASP A 629 34.38 -33.45 -6.89
CA ASP A 629 35.53 -34.10 -6.26
C ASP A 629 36.58 -33.06 -5.83
N GLU A 630 36.72 -31.94 -6.54
CA GLU A 630 37.54 -30.79 -6.13
C GLU A 630 36.99 -30.09 -4.86
N LEU A 631 35.67 -29.92 -4.77
CA LEU A 631 34.98 -29.25 -3.66
C LEU A 631 35.18 -30.00 -2.32
N PHE A 632 35.36 -31.32 -2.36
CA PHE A 632 35.58 -32.15 -1.18
C PHE A 632 37.02 -32.68 -1.04
N ALA A 633 37.89 -32.55 -2.06
CA ALA A 633 39.29 -32.97 -2.02
C ALA A 633 40.08 -32.41 -0.82
N ASP A 634 39.69 -31.24 -0.30
CA ASP A 634 40.35 -30.66 0.87
C ASP A 634 39.81 -31.11 2.24
N VAL A 635 38.74 -31.91 2.31
CA VAL A 635 38.18 -32.47 3.55
C VAL A 635 38.75 -33.87 3.83
N VAL A 636 39.49 -34.01 4.92
CA VAL A 636 39.99 -35.30 5.41
C VAL A 636 38.98 -35.87 6.42
N GLY A 637 38.65 -37.16 6.37
CA GLY A 637 37.78 -37.80 7.38
C GLY A 637 36.27 -37.61 7.17
N CYS A 638 35.82 -37.43 5.93
CA CYS A 638 34.40 -37.31 5.57
C CYS A 638 34.03 -38.22 4.38
N GLU A 639 34.77 -39.30 4.16
CA GLU A 639 34.68 -40.14 2.97
C GLU A 639 33.29 -40.80 2.83
N THR A 640 32.71 -41.27 3.95
CA THR A 640 31.34 -41.82 4.03
C THR A 640 30.27 -40.78 3.68
N VAL A 641 30.43 -39.55 4.19
CA VAL A 641 29.53 -38.42 3.94
C VAL A 641 29.59 -37.99 2.47
N VAL A 642 30.79 -37.94 1.88
CA VAL A 642 30.99 -37.64 0.46
C VAL A 642 30.31 -38.67 -0.43
N GLU A 643 30.39 -39.97 -0.09
CA GLU A 643 29.73 -41.03 -0.87
C GLU A 643 28.19 -40.95 -0.80
N ARG A 644 27.62 -40.61 0.37
CA ARG A 644 26.18 -40.33 0.48
C ARG A 644 25.76 -39.12 -0.36
N LEU A 645 26.56 -38.04 -0.36
CA LEU A 645 26.32 -36.87 -1.20
C LEU A 645 26.46 -37.17 -2.70
N ARG A 646 27.36 -38.07 -3.12
CA ARG A 646 27.42 -38.57 -4.51
C ARG A 646 26.12 -39.27 -4.90
N THR A 647 25.59 -40.13 -4.03
CA THR A 647 24.32 -40.82 -4.28
C THR A 647 23.17 -39.81 -4.47
N ILE A 648 23.06 -38.82 -3.57
CA ILE A 648 22.05 -37.74 -3.66
C ILE A 648 22.21 -36.93 -4.96
N ARG A 649 23.44 -36.55 -5.31
CA ARG A 649 23.77 -35.83 -6.57
C ARG A 649 23.28 -36.58 -7.79
N ASP A 650 23.53 -37.89 -7.86
CA ASP A 650 23.25 -38.69 -9.03
C ASP A 650 21.75 -39.00 -9.16
N THR A 651 21.03 -39.13 -8.05
CA THR A 651 19.55 -39.14 -8.01
C THR A 651 18.95 -37.82 -8.54
N ILE A 652 19.42 -36.67 -8.06
CA ILE A 652 18.93 -35.34 -8.50
C ILE A 652 19.19 -35.14 -10.00
N ARG A 653 20.39 -35.50 -10.49
CA ARG A 653 20.70 -35.47 -11.92
C ARG A 653 19.80 -36.41 -12.74
N GLY A 654 19.52 -37.60 -12.22
CA GLY A 654 18.60 -38.55 -12.84
C GLY A 654 17.18 -37.99 -13.00
N MET A 655 16.69 -37.25 -12.01
CA MET A 655 15.41 -36.51 -12.10
C MET A 655 15.48 -35.39 -13.15
N GLN A 656 16.51 -34.55 -13.10
CA GLN A 656 16.71 -33.43 -14.03
C GLN A 656 16.80 -33.90 -15.49
N ILE A 657 17.53 -34.98 -15.79
CA ILE A 657 17.64 -35.58 -17.13
C ILE A 657 16.27 -36.08 -17.65
N ARG A 658 15.39 -36.52 -16.75
CA ARG A 658 14.02 -36.97 -17.07
C ARG A 658 13.00 -35.84 -17.10
N GLY A 659 13.41 -34.58 -16.88
CA GLY A 659 12.51 -33.43 -16.80
C GLY A 659 11.62 -33.40 -15.55
N VAL A 660 11.95 -34.18 -14.52
CA VAL A 660 11.26 -34.18 -13.22
C VAL A 660 11.88 -33.10 -12.34
N ASP A 661 11.07 -32.19 -11.78
CA ASP A 661 11.54 -31.21 -10.81
C ASP A 661 11.94 -31.92 -9.50
N PRO A 662 13.21 -31.82 -9.04
CA PRO A 662 13.63 -32.41 -7.78
C PRO A 662 12.89 -31.86 -6.55
N ARG A 663 12.12 -30.76 -6.68
CA ARG A 663 11.22 -30.20 -5.66
C ARG A 663 9.76 -30.65 -5.78
N SER A 664 9.37 -31.46 -6.76
CA SER A 664 7.98 -31.90 -6.89
C SER A 664 7.56 -32.84 -5.75
N ASP A 665 6.31 -32.77 -5.32
CA ASP A 665 5.74 -33.74 -4.37
C ASP A 665 5.78 -35.15 -4.98
N GLY A 666 6.56 -36.05 -4.36
CA GLY A 666 6.87 -37.39 -4.88
C GLY A 666 8.31 -37.57 -5.36
N ALA A 667 9.10 -36.49 -5.48
CA ALA A 667 10.56 -36.60 -5.59
C ALA A 667 11.16 -36.82 -4.20
N GLU A 668 11.80 -37.97 -3.98
CA GLU A 668 12.49 -38.34 -2.72
C GLU A 668 13.80 -37.56 -2.51
N THR A 669 13.84 -36.27 -2.87
CA THR A 669 15.01 -35.40 -2.68
C THR A 669 15.04 -34.86 -1.24
N PRO A 670 16.08 -35.12 -0.45
CA PRO A 670 16.16 -34.64 0.92
C PRO A 670 16.57 -33.16 1.01
N PHE A 671 15.77 -32.37 1.73
CA PHE A 671 16.04 -30.96 2.05
C PHE A 671 16.37 -30.73 3.54
N THR A 672 16.32 -31.78 4.36
CA THR A 672 16.48 -31.74 5.81
C THR A 672 17.49 -32.81 6.23
N TYR A 673 18.48 -32.43 7.04
CA TYR A 673 19.63 -33.29 7.39
C TYR A 673 19.95 -33.24 8.88
N VAL A 674 20.39 -34.37 9.42
CA VAL A 674 20.91 -34.52 10.79
C VAL A 674 22.40 -34.81 10.73
N PHE A 675 23.23 -33.99 11.36
CA PHE A 675 24.69 -34.19 11.43
C PHE A 675 25.09 -34.69 12.82
N LYS A 676 25.37 -35.99 12.94
CA LYS A 676 25.79 -36.65 14.19
C LYS A 676 27.31 -36.79 14.23
N GLY A 677 27.91 -36.72 15.42
CA GLY A 677 29.32 -37.07 15.65
C GLY A 677 30.05 -36.15 16.62
N GLN A 678 31.34 -36.42 16.86
CA GLN A 678 32.14 -35.71 17.87
C GLN A 678 32.50 -34.25 17.49
N PRO A 679 33.04 -33.44 18.41
CA PRO A 679 33.55 -32.10 18.09
C PRO A 679 34.78 -32.18 17.19
N GLY A 680 34.86 -31.29 16.22
CA GLY A 680 36.01 -31.20 15.31
C GLY A 680 36.09 -32.31 14.27
N THR A 681 35.01 -33.04 13.98
CA THR A 681 34.95 -34.01 12.86
C THR A 681 34.57 -33.40 11.51
N GLY A 682 34.31 -32.08 11.45
CA GLY A 682 34.12 -31.35 10.19
C GLY A 682 32.70 -30.82 9.90
N LYS A 683 31.70 -31.15 10.73
CA LYS A 683 30.28 -30.76 10.58
C LYS A 683 30.04 -29.37 9.95
N THR A 684 30.50 -28.29 10.59
CA THR A 684 30.33 -26.90 10.13
C THR A 684 31.02 -26.64 8.77
N THR A 685 32.19 -27.24 8.53
CA THR A 685 32.91 -27.13 7.25
C THR A 685 32.14 -27.81 6.12
N THR A 686 31.58 -28.98 6.39
CA THR A 686 30.76 -29.73 5.42
C THR A 686 29.44 -29.02 5.13
N ALA A 687 28.79 -28.40 6.12
CA ALA A 687 27.60 -27.58 5.90
C ALA A 687 27.85 -26.42 4.91
N ARG A 688 28.96 -25.70 5.06
CA ARG A 688 29.40 -24.63 4.11
C ARG A 688 29.61 -25.16 2.69
N LYS A 689 30.11 -26.40 2.55
CA LYS A 689 30.30 -27.05 1.25
C LYS A 689 28.99 -27.55 0.66
N MET A 690 28.06 -28.03 1.49
CA MET A 690 26.71 -28.38 1.05
C MET A 690 25.94 -27.18 0.49
N GLY A 691 26.16 -25.96 1.01
CA GLY A 691 25.63 -24.74 0.39
C GLY A 691 26.08 -24.54 -1.05
N ARG A 692 27.38 -24.70 -1.34
CA ARG A 692 27.92 -24.67 -2.71
C ARG A 692 27.39 -25.83 -3.57
N PHE A 693 27.37 -27.04 -3.03
CA PHE A 693 26.89 -28.24 -3.71
C PHE A 693 25.43 -28.12 -4.20
N PHE A 694 24.49 -27.70 -3.33
CA PHE A 694 23.09 -27.52 -3.74
C PHE A 694 22.88 -26.29 -4.62
N TYR A 695 23.75 -25.28 -4.52
CA TYR A 695 23.77 -24.15 -5.46
C TYR A 695 24.23 -24.58 -6.87
N GLU A 696 25.29 -25.38 -6.98
CA GLU A 696 25.76 -25.96 -8.25
C GLU A 696 24.73 -26.87 -8.91
N LEU A 697 23.97 -27.64 -8.11
CA LEU A 697 22.84 -28.45 -8.58
C LEU A 697 21.58 -27.63 -8.95
N GLY A 698 21.59 -26.30 -8.74
CA GLY A 698 20.46 -25.42 -9.03
C GLY A 698 19.32 -25.44 -8.01
N LEU A 699 19.47 -26.18 -6.90
CA LEU A 699 18.46 -26.31 -5.84
C LEU A 699 18.50 -25.16 -4.81
N LEU A 700 19.61 -24.43 -4.71
CA LEU A 700 19.70 -23.19 -3.93
C LEU A 700 19.91 -21.97 -4.83
N ALA A 701 19.52 -20.80 -4.32
CA ALA A 701 19.60 -19.55 -5.05
C ALA A 701 20.89 -18.75 -4.74
N THR A 702 21.61 -19.14 -3.69
CA THR A 702 22.97 -18.67 -3.32
C THR A 702 23.70 -19.79 -2.56
N PRO A 703 25.05 -19.86 -2.60
CA PRO A 703 25.83 -20.83 -1.85
C PRO A 703 25.96 -20.54 -0.34
N ASP A 704 25.37 -19.43 0.13
CA ASP A 704 25.44 -18.94 1.51
C ASP A 704 24.85 -19.94 2.53
N VAL A 705 25.45 -19.95 3.72
CA VAL A 705 24.97 -20.68 4.89
C VAL A 705 24.71 -19.72 6.05
N ILE A 706 23.54 -19.82 6.66
CA ILE A 706 23.20 -19.12 7.90
C ILE A 706 23.50 -20.08 9.05
N GLU A 707 24.53 -19.75 9.83
CA GLU A 707 24.91 -20.47 11.04
C GLU A 707 24.19 -19.83 12.25
N CYS A 708 23.51 -20.65 13.05
CA CYS A 708 22.93 -20.25 14.32
C CYS A 708 23.01 -21.39 15.34
N SER A 709 22.69 -21.09 16.60
CA SER A 709 22.62 -22.05 17.69
C SER A 709 21.17 -22.23 18.16
N ALA A 710 20.92 -23.28 18.93
CA ALA A 710 19.65 -23.47 19.64
C ALA A 710 19.22 -22.23 20.47
N SER A 711 20.17 -21.48 21.03
CA SER A 711 19.89 -20.27 21.83
C SER A 711 19.38 -19.08 21.02
N ASP A 712 19.68 -19.02 19.72
CA ASP A 712 19.20 -17.94 18.84
C ASP A 712 17.71 -18.11 18.49
N MET A 713 17.22 -19.36 18.54
CA MET A 713 15.82 -19.72 18.26
C MET A 713 14.90 -19.45 19.46
N VAL A 714 15.40 -19.56 20.69
CA VAL A 714 14.59 -19.50 21.92
C VAL A 714 14.30 -18.05 22.36
N GLY A 715 13.06 -17.75 22.74
CA GLY A 715 12.66 -16.46 23.28
C GLY A 715 13.22 -16.16 24.68
N GLN A 716 13.35 -14.88 25.03
CA GLN A 716 13.62 -14.47 26.43
C GLN A 716 12.32 -14.30 27.24
N TYR A 717 11.19 -14.19 26.55
CA TYR A 717 9.85 -14.00 27.11
C TYR A 717 8.84 -14.88 26.36
N VAL A 718 7.74 -15.24 27.03
CA VAL A 718 6.65 -16.07 26.48
C VAL A 718 6.13 -15.50 25.15
N GLY A 719 5.96 -16.36 24.14
CA GLY A 719 5.41 -16.01 22.83
C GLY A 719 6.38 -15.30 21.88
N GLN A 720 7.65 -15.15 22.24
CA GLN A 720 8.70 -14.63 21.34
C GLN A 720 9.42 -15.74 20.54
N THR A 721 9.36 -16.99 20.99
CA THR A 721 10.09 -18.11 20.38
C THR A 721 9.60 -18.39 18.96
N GLY A 722 8.30 -18.62 18.77
CA GLY A 722 7.73 -18.90 17.45
C GLY A 722 8.12 -17.85 16.38
N PRO A 723 7.88 -16.54 16.63
CA PRO A 723 8.31 -15.47 15.72
C PRO A 723 9.82 -15.45 15.40
N LYS A 724 10.70 -15.81 16.35
CA LYS A 724 12.15 -15.93 16.09
C LYS A 724 12.46 -17.08 15.13
N VAL A 725 11.86 -18.25 15.35
CA VAL A 725 12.04 -19.43 14.47
C VAL A 725 11.59 -19.11 13.05
N VAL A 726 10.40 -18.52 12.90
CA VAL A 726 9.88 -18.08 11.60
C VAL A 726 10.81 -17.06 10.93
N ALA A 727 11.30 -16.05 11.66
CA ALA A 727 12.22 -15.05 11.11
C ALA A 727 13.59 -15.63 10.69
N LEU A 728 14.09 -16.65 11.40
CA LEU A 728 15.31 -17.38 11.01
C LEU A 728 15.09 -18.21 9.74
N LEU A 729 13.95 -18.91 9.63
CA LEU A 729 13.58 -19.65 8.43
C LEU A 729 13.39 -18.73 7.22
N GLU A 730 12.71 -17.58 7.39
CA GLU A 730 12.52 -16.58 6.34
C GLU A 730 13.84 -16.06 5.76
N ARG A 731 14.83 -15.79 6.63
CA ARG A 731 16.18 -15.38 6.23
C ARG A 731 16.93 -16.48 5.47
N ALA A 732 16.63 -17.75 5.74
CA ALA A 732 17.30 -18.90 5.17
C ALA A 732 16.67 -19.44 3.87
N ILE A 733 15.55 -18.90 3.40
CA ILE A 733 14.95 -19.33 2.13
C ILE A 733 15.93 -19.10 0.96
N GLY A 734 16.15 -20.13 0.16
CA GLY A 734 17.12 -20.16 -0.93
C GLY A 734 18.58 -20.35 -0.49
N LYS A 735 18.81 -20.65 0.80
CA LYS A 735 20.11 -20.86 1.47
C LYS A 735 20.12 -22.17 2.27
N VAL A 736 21.23 -22.44 2.95
CA VAL A 736 21.31 -23.45 4.02
C VAL A 736 21.12 -22.78 5.38
N LEU A 737 20.28 -23.35 6.24
CA LEU A 737 20.22 -23.06 7.68
C LEU A 737 20.98 -24.16 8.44
N PHE A 738 22.06 -23.81 9.13
CA PHE A 738 22.85 -24.71 9.95
C PHE A 738 22.65 -24.35 11.42
N ILE A 739 21.97 -25.24 12.16
CA ILE A 739 21.70 -25.11 13.59
C ILE A 739 22.72 -25.99 14.33
N ASP A 740 23.74 -25.36 14.92
CA ASP A 740 24.74 -26.06 15.73
C ASP A 740 24.26 -26.25 17.18
N GLU A 741 24.76 -27.31 17.81
CA GLU A 741 24.37 -27.75 19.15
C GLU A 741 22.84 -27.90 19.31
N ALA A 742 22.15 -28.37 18.25
CA ALA A 742 20.69 -28.44 18.13
C ALA A 742 20.03 -29.29 19.23
N TYR A 743 20.74 -30.29 19.76
CA TYR A 743 20.30 -31.13 20.88
C TYR A 743 19.86 -30.35 22.13
N ARG A 744 20.38 -29.13 22.33
CA ARG A 744 19.92 -28.24 23.43
C ARG A 744 18.44 -27.90 23.37
N LEU A 745 17.81 -28.01 22.20
CA LEU A 745 16.37 -27.83 22.04
C LEU A 745 15.55 -28.91 22.76
N GLY A 746 16.10 -30.11 22.96
CA GLY A 746 15.44 -31.21 23.67
C GLY A 746 15.49 -31.09 25.19
N SER A 747 16.43 -30.30 25.73
CA SER A 747 16.64 -30.16 27.19
C SER A 747 16.31 -28.76 27.74
N GLY A 748 15.89 -27.82 26.89
CA GLY A 748 15.75 -26.39 27.25
C GLY A 748 14.41 -25.96 27.88
N GLY A 749 13.56 -26.90 28.30
CA GLY A 749 12.25 -26.61 28.89
C GLY A 749 11.19 -26.14 27.87
N SER A 750 10.10 -25.55 28.36
CA SER A 750 8.89 -25.26 27.55
C SER A 750 9.13 -24.30 26.37
N TYR A 751 10.07 -23.37 26.49
CA TYR A 751 10.44 -22.48 25.38
C TYR A 751 11.25 -23.19 24.29
N ALA A 752 11.98 -24.25 24.64
CA ALA A 752 12.75 -25.02 23.67
C ALA A 752 11.86 -26.01 22.91
N THR A 753 10.85 -26.60 23.57
CA THR A 753 9.81 -27.37 22.89
C THR A 753 8.97 -26.48 21.96
N GLU A 754 8.58 -25.27 22.38
CA GLU A 754 7.92 -24.27 21.52
C GLU A 754 8.73 -23.97 20.23
N ALA A 755 10.07 -23.91 20.34
CA ALA A 755 10.95 -23.70 19.19
C ALA A 755 10.97 -24.89 18.21
N VAL A 756 10.91 -26.12 18.73
CA VAL A 756 10.86 -27.34 17.92
C VAL A 756 9.50 -27.47 17.23
N ASP A 757 8.41 -27.23 17.95
CA ASP A 757 7.06 -27.36 17.41
C ASP A 757 6.80 -26.33 16.29
N GLU A 758 7.21 -25.07 16.46
CA GLU A 758 7.14 -24.08 15.37
C GLU A 758 8.10 -24.43 14.22
N LEU A 759 9.28 -25.00 14.47
CA LEU A 759 10.18 -25.44 13.40
C LEU A 759 9.52 -26.54 12.54
N VAL A 760 8.90 -27.54 13.17
CA VAL A 760 8.20 -28.65 12.49
C VAL A 760 6.96 -28.16 11.74
N ASP A 761 6.16 -27.29 12.35
CA ASP A 761 4.99 -26.68 11.70
C ASP A 761 5.40 -25.78 10.53
N ALA A 762 6.39 -24.91 10.72
CA ALA A 762 6.89 -24.03 9.67
C ALA A 762 7.48 -24.81 8.48
N LEU A 763 8.25 -25.87 8.72
CA LEU A 763 8.76 -26.74 7.64
C LEU A 763 7.64 -27.50 6.90
N SER A 764 6.49 -27.70 7.54
CA SER A 764 5.30 -28.31 6.91
C SER A 764 4.51 -27.31 6.05
N LYS A 765 4.68 -25.99 6.25
CA LYS A 765 4.00 -24.94 5.46
C LYS A 765 4.64 -24.80 4.07
N GLU A 766 3.81 -24.72 3.04
CA GLU A 766 4.18 -24.45 1.63
C GLU A 766 5.07 -23.21 1.43
N ARG A 767 5.12 -22.29 2.41
CA ARG A 767 6.03 -21.14 2.40
C ARG A 767 7.51 -21.53 2.51
N PHE A 768 7.84 -22.61 3.22
CA PHE A 768 9.21 -23.03 3.53
C PHE A 768 9.59 -24.40 2.96
N LYS A 769 8.62 -25.33 2.86
CA LYS A 769 8.78 -26.67 2.29
C LYS A 769 9.59 -26.66 0.97
N GLN A 770 10.67 -27.45 0.93
CA GLN A 770 11.58 -27.62 -0.23
C GLN A 770 12.20 -26.32 -0.82
N LYS A 771 12.20 -25.21 -0.06
CA LYS A 771 12.73 -23.90 -0.49
C LYS A 771 14.03 -23.49 0.20
N LEU A 772 14.48 -24.26 1.19
CA LEU A 772 15.77 -24.12 1.88
C LEU A 772 16.30 -25.50 2.26
N ILE A 773 17.59 -25.58 2.60
CA ILE A 773 18.18 -26.77 3.23
C ILE A 773 18.30 -26.50 4.73
N VAL A 774 17.81 -27.39 5.60
CA VAL A 774 17.98 -27.28 7.06
C VAL A 774 18.86 -28.40 7.58
N ILE A 775 19.86 -28.06 8.40
CA ILE A 775 20.82 -28.98 8.98
C ILE A 775 20.81 -28.82 10.50
N LEU A 776 20.47 -29.88 11.23
CA LEU A 776 20.58 -29.95 12.69
C LEU A 776 21.88 -30.67 13.06
N ALA A 777 22.77 -30.05 13.83
CA ALA A 777 24.06 -30.63 14.20
C ALA A 777 24.21 -30.82 15.72
N GLY A 778 24.84 -31.95 16.12
CA GLY A 778 25.10 -32.24 17.52
C GLY A 778 26.04 -33.43 17.75
N TYR A 779 26.06 -33.92 18.99
CA TYR A 779 26.65 -35.20 19.36
C TYR A 779 25.68 -36.34 19.02
N GLU A 780 26.17 -37.56 18.89
CA GLU A 780 25.37 -38.71 18.45
C GLU A 780 24.25 -39.05 19.46
N ASP A 781 24.62 -39.43 20.68
CA ASP A 781 23.67 -39.76 21.76
C ASP A 781 22.67 -38.62 22.06
N ASP A 782 23.14 -37.36 22.06
CA ASP A 782 22.32 -36.19 22.36
C ASP A 782 21.29 -35.90 21.24
N MET A 783 21.65 -36.16 19.97
CA MET A 783 20.75 -35.98 18.83
C MET A 783 19.74 -37.12 18.74
N ASP A 784 20.13 -38.35 19.06
CA ASP A 784 19.19 -39.48 19.18
C ASP A 784 18.13 -39.18 20.25
N HIS A 785 18.54 -38.62 21.39
CA HIS A 785 17.60 -38.16 22.40
C HIS A 785 16.68 -37.05 21.88
N LEU A 786 17.20 -36.03 21.19
CA LEU A 786 16.38 -34.96 20.59
C LEU A 786 15.30 -35.52 19.66
N MET A 787 15.65 -36.47 18.78
CA MET A 787 14.68 -37.10 17.87
C MET A 787 13.63 -37.90 18.63
N SER A 788 14.03 -38.65 19.67
CA SER A 788 13.09 -39.40 20.51
C SER A 788 12.09 -38.53 21.30
N VAL A 789 12.44 -37.26 21.57
CA VAL A 789 11.58 -36.31 22.30
C VAL A 789 10.46 -35.75 21.44
N ASN A 790 10.62 -35.65 20.12
CA ASN A 790 9.59 -35.14 19.23
C ASN A 790 9.53 -35.94 17.91
N HIS A 791 8.52 -36.82 17.80
CA HIS A 791 8.21 -37.62 16.60
C HIS A 791 8.03 -36.74 15.32
N GLY A 792 7.66 -35.47 15.49
CA GLY A 792 7.59 -34.48 14.42
C GLY A 792 8.96 -34.12 13.81
N LEU A 793 10.07 -34.21 14.56
CA LEU A 793 11.41 -34.06 14.03
C LEU A 793 11.85 -35.31 13.25
N GLU A 794 11.73 -36.49 13.84
CA GLU A 794 12.10 -37.77 13.23
C GLU A 794 11.45 -37.96 11.85
N SER A 795 10.16 -37.65 11.74
CA SER A 795 9.42 -37.72 10.47
C SER A 795 9.82 -36.67 9.43
N ARG A 796 10.46 -35.55 9.83
CA ARG A 796 10.79 -34.42 8.96
C ARG A 796 12.28 -34.34 8.62
N PHE A 797 13.14 -35.07 9.32
CA PHE A 797 14.60 -35.12 9.13
C PHE A 797 15.07 -36.57 8.86
N PRO A 798 14.68 -37.19 7.73
CA PRO A 798 14.97 -38.61 7.48
C PRO A 798 16.42 -38.91 7.06
N GLU A 799 17.19 -37.91 6.60
CA GLU A 799 18.59 -38.12 6.22
C GLU A 799 19.56 -37.80 7.36
N GLU A 800 20.30 -38.81 7.79
CA GLU A 800 21.35 -38.69 8.80
C GLU A 800 22.75 -38.86 8.18
N LEU A 801 23.64 -37.92 8.49
CA LEU A 801 25.05 -37.95 8.11
C LEU A 801 25.90 -38.10 9.38
N ILE A 802 26.52 -39.27 9.53
CA ILE A 802 27.36 -39.61 10.67
C ILE A 802 28.82 -39.23 10.36
N PHE A 803 29.41 -38.39 11.21
CA PHE A 803 30.79 -37.93 11.10
C PHE A 803 31.68 -38.73 12.07
N GLU A 804 32.30 -39.78 11.54
CA GLU A 804 33.22 -40.66 12.29
C GLU A 804 34.39 -39.88 12.94
N PRO A 805 34.90 -40.33 14.10
CA PRO A 805 36.16 -39.84 14.66
C PRO A 805 37.33 -40.09 13.70
N PHE A 806 38.28 -39.16 13.63
CA PHE A 806 39.37 -39.25 12.67
C PHE A 806 40.34 -40.38 13.01
N ARG A 807 40.65 -41.20 12.00
CA ARG A 807 41.64 -42.28 12.12
C ARG A 807 43.05 -41.69 12.36
N PRO A 808 43.98 -42.44 12.96
CA PRO A 808 45.33 -41.93 13.25
C PRO A 808 46.08 -41.41 12.02
N GLU A 809 45.87 -42.04 10.87
CA GLU A 809 46.45 -41.67 9.57
C GLU A 809 45.88 -40.33 9.08
N GLN A 810 44.55 -40.15 9.19
CA GLN A 810 43.83 -38.91 8.85
C GLN A 810 44.26 -37.74 9.77
N CYS A 811 44.50 -38.01 11.05
CA CYS A 811 45.06 -37.01 11.98
C CYS A 811 46.47 -36.55 11.56
N LEU A 812 47.31 -37.47 11.09
CA LEU A 812 48.66 -37.16 10.60
C LEU A 812 48.63 -36.42 9.26
N GLU A 813 47.71 -36.78 8.36
CA GLU A 813 47.49 -36.07 7.10
C GLU A 813 47.03 -34.63 7.32
N LEU A 814 46.03 -34.43 8.17
CA LEU A 814 45.57 -33.08 8.55
C LEU A 814 46.71 -32.27 9.19
N LEU A 815 47.53 -32.87 10.05
CA LEU A 815 48.68 -32.19 10.66
C LEU A 815 49.69 -31.73 9.59
N ARG A 816 50.03 -32.59 8.64
CA ARG A 816 50.90 -32.26 7.50
C ARG A 816 50.31 -31.12 6.67
N LYS A 817 49.00 -31.13 6.44
CA LYS A 817 48.28 -30.12 5.65
C LYS A 817 48.26 -28.76 6.33
N GLU A 818 47.95 -28.70 7.63
CA GLU A 818 47.95 -27.45 8.39
C GLU A 818 49.35 -26.83 8.53
N LEU A 819 50.40 -27.66 8.66
CA LEU A 819 51.79 -27.19 8.62
C LEU A 819 52.23 -26.77 7.21
N GLY A 820 51.75 -27.47 6.17
CA GLY A 820 52.01 -27.16 4.76
C GLY A 820 51.48 -25.79 4.33
N LYS A 821 50.35 -25.32 4.88
CA LYS A 821 49.83 -23.95 4.68
C LYS A 821 50.83 -22.85 5.11
N LEU A 822 51.77 -23.19 5.98
CA LEU A 822 52.82 -22.31 6.50
C LEU A 822 54.21 -22.65 5.92
N ASN A 823 54.27 -23.45 4.84
CA ASN A 823 55.48 -24.00 4.24
C ASN A 823 56.37 -24.81 5.21
N ILE A 824 55.80 -25.40 6.27
CA ILE A 824 56.53 -26.24 7.23
C ILE A 824 56.37 -27.72 6.85
N ARG A 825 57.48 -28.41 6.56
CA ARG A 825 57.51 -29.87 6.26
C ARG A 825 58.01 -30.69 7.45
N ILE A 826 57.39 -31.85 7.70
CA ILE A 826 57.88 -32.83 8.68
C ILE A 826 58.94 -33.71 8.00
N LYS A 827 60.19 -33.65 8.44
CA LYS A 827 61.28 -34.51 7.94
C LYS A 827 61.14 -35.93 8.47
N SER A 828 60.88 -36.90 7.60
CA SER A 828 60.94 -38.34 7.91
C SER A 828 62.39 -38.77 8.20
N PRO A 829 62.61 -39.85 8.98
CA PRO A 829 63.97 -40.35 9.26
C PRO A 829 64.68 -41.03 8.08
N ASP A 830 63.92 -41.43 7.05
CA ASP A 830 64.41 -42.22 5.91
C ASP A 830 63.97 -41.52 4.59
N ALA A 831 64.77 -40.55 4.12
CA ALA A 831 64.55 -39.85 2.84
C ALA A 831 65.84 -39.37 2.15
N ASP A 832 67.00 -39.91 2.55
CA ASP A 832 68.30 -39.74 1.90
C ASP A 832 68.84 -41.14 1.58
N GLU A 833 68.41 -41.74 0.48
CA GLU A 833 69.14 -42.82 -0.23
C GLU A 833 68.52 -43.01 -1.63
N ASP A 834 69.34 -42.78 -2.66
CA ASP A 834 68.93 -42.84 -4.06
C ASP A 834 68.47 -44.25 -4.46
N LYS A 835 67.37 -44.33 -5.23
CA LYS A 835 66.90 -45.58 -5.84
C LYS A 835 66.83 -45.48 -7.36
N GLU A 836 67.99 -45.56 -7.99
CA GLU A 836 68.11 -46.22 -9.28
C GLU A 836 68.65 -47.66 -9.06
N ASN A 837 68.03 -48.62 -9.75
CA ASN A 837 68.45 -50.02 -9.90
C ASN A 837 68.44 -50.95 -8.66
N ALA A 838 67.30 -51.60 -8.41
CA ALA A 838 67.25 -53.05 -8.10
C ALA A 838 65.82 -53.62 -8.26
N GLU A 839 65.70 -54.76 -8.93
CA GLU A 839 64.44 -55.50 -9.11
C GLU A 839 64.00 -56.28 -7.83
N PRO A 840 62.74 -56.73 -7.74
CA PRO A 840 62.09 -56.95 -6.46
C PRO A 840 62.14 -58.41 -5.99
N HIS A 841 62.68 -58.70 -4.80
CA HIS A 841 62.31 -59.89 -4.02
C HIS A 841 62.55 -59.76 -2.51
N SER A 842 61.82 -60.58 -1.76
CA SER A 842 61.82 -60.76 -0.29
C SER A 842 61.09 -59.72 0.56
N SER A 843 60.29 -60.24 1.48
CA SER A 843 59.49 -59.52 2.46
C SER A 843 60.28 -59.29 3.76
N SER A 844 60.31 -58.05 4.28
CA SER A 844 60.08 -57.76 5.70
C SER A 844 60.26 -56.27 6.05
N LYS A 845 59.54 -55.82 7.09
CA LYS A 845 59.66 -54.53 7.81
C LYS A 845 59.36 -53.23 7.02
N LYS A 846 58.10 -52.78 7.12
CA LYS A 846 57.76 -51.35 6.94
C LYS A 846 58.34 -50.50 8.10
N PRO A 847 58.82 -49.26 7.87
CA PRO A 847 59.55 -48.46 8.85
C PRO A 847 58.66 -47.61 9.79
N LYS A 848 59.30 -46.76 10.61
CA LYS A 848 58.81 -46.11 11.85
C LYS A 848 57.74 -45.00 11.69
N ALA A 849 56.72 -45.18 10.84
CA ALA A 849 55.52 -44.32 10.85
C ALA A 849 54.67 -44.52 12.13
N SER A 850 54.72 -45.74 12.69
CA SER A 850 53.88 -46.20 13.80
C SER A 850 53.98 -45.41 15.11
N ALA A 851 55.03 -44.63 15.35
CA ALA A 851 55.18 -43.88 16.60
C ALA A 851 54.20 -42.68 16.70
N LEU A 852 53.97 -41.96 15.61
CA LEU A 852 52.98 -40.87 15.58
C LEU A 852 51.56 -41.43 15.51
N GLU A 853 51.34 -42.45 14.68
CA GLU A 853 50.05 -43.12 14.54
C GLU A 853 49.60 -43.77 15.86
N SER A 854 50.49 -44.44 16.61
CA SER A 854 50.15 -45.01 17.92
C SER A 854 49.84 -43.96 18.99
N LEU A 855 50.46 -42.78 18.94
CA LEU A 855 50.11 -41.66 19.82
C LEU A 855 48.78 -41.00 19.43
N PHE A 856 48.48 -40.88 18.14
CA PHE A 856 47.15 -40.44 17.68
C PHE A 856 46.06 -41.47 18.02
N ALA A 857 46.34 -42.77 17.93
CA ALA A 857 45.43 -43.83 18.38
C ALA A 857 45.14 -43.74 19.89
N GLN A 858 46.15 -43.46 20.72
CA GLN A 858 45.97 -43.21 22.15
C GLN A 858 45.20 -41.92 22.43
N CYS A 859 45.38 -40.87 21.61
CA CYS A 859 44.58 -39.64 21.69
C CYS A 859 43.11 -39.90 21.34
N ALA A 860 42.84 -40.67 20.28
CA ALA A 860 41.49 -40.96 19.80
C ALA A 860 40.66 -41.81 20.78
N GLN A 861 41.31 -42.53 21.70
CA GLN A 861 40.66 -43.27 22.80
C GLN A 861 40.24 -42.37 23.98
N LEU A 862 40.59 -41.08 23.99
CA LEU A 862 40.23 -40.17 25.09
C LEU A 862 38.85 -39.52 24.86
N PRO A 863 37.94 -39.53 25.86
CA PRO A 863 36.61 -38.92 25.73
C PRO A 863 36.64 -37.39 25.60
N ASN A 864 37.78 -36.75 25.80
CA ASN A 864 37.98 -35.31 25.62
C ASN A 864 38.81 -34.96 24.37
N TRP A 865 38.92 -35.89 23.41
CA TRP A 865 39.54 -35.66 22.10
C TRP A 865 38.61 -34.85 21.18
N GLY A 866 39.15 -33.79 20.59
CA GLY A 866 38.43 -32.85 19.72
C GLY A 866 38.82 -32.97 18.25
N ASN A 867 39.31 -34.13 17.83
CA ASN A 867 39.67 -34.47 16.44
C ASN A 867 40.47 -33.34 15.75
N ALA A 868 39.97 -32.76 14.66
CA ALA A 868 40.65 -31.69 13.92
C ALA A 868 41.04 -30.49 14.78
N ARG A 869 40.24 -30.17 15.81
CA ARG A 869 40.48 -29.01 16.69
C ARG A 869 41.75 -29.18 17.52
N ASP A 870 42.02 -30.40 18.00
CA ASP A 870 43.27 -30.70 18.72
C ASP A 870 44.46 -30.81 17.76
N VAL A 871 44.27 -31.39 16.57
CA VAL A 871 45.31 -31.46 15.53
C VAL A 871 45.73 -30.05 15.08
N GLN A 872 44.78 -29.13 14.89
CA GLN A 872 45.06 -27.72 14.59
C GLN A 872 45.74 -26.99 15.76
N ASN A 873 45.34 -27.26 17.00
CA ASN A 873 46.01 -26.71 18.18
C ASN A 873 47.45 -27.25 18.33
N LEU A 874 47.71 -28.50 17.95
CA LEU A 874 49.04 -29.08 17.86
C LEU A 874 49.85 -28.41 16.73
N ALA A 875 49.28 -28.26 15.54
CA ALA A 875 49.90 -27.57 14.41
C ALA A 875 50.32 -26.13 14.78
N LYS A 876 49.45 -25.36 15.46
CA LYS A 876 49.75 -24.01 15.98
C LYS A 876 50.90 -23.99 16.98
N LYS A 877 50.97 -24.97 17.90
CA LYS A 877 52.09 -25.08 18.86
C LYS A 877 53.40 -25.45 18.17
N LEU A 878 53.34 -26.31 17.15
CA LEU A 878 54.51 -26.69 16.35
C LEU A 878 55.01 -25.53 15.49
N SER A 879 54.12 -24.78 14.83
CA SER A 879 54.53 -23.60 14.04
C SER A 879 55.10 -22.50 14.94
N GLN A 880 54.49 -22.21 16.10
CA GLN A 880 55.08 -21.33 17.12
C GLN A 880 56.48 -21.80 17.56
N HIS A 881 56.69 -23.11 17.71
CA HIS A 881 58.00 -23.66 18.07
C HIS A 881 59.03 -23.48 16.95
N VAL A 882 58.64 -23.72 15.69
CA VAL A 882 59.50 -23.52 14.52
C VAL A 882 59.86 -22.03 14.35
N PHE A 883 58.89 -21.11 14.36
CA PHE A 883 59.16 -19.68 14.20
C PHE A 883 60.00 -19.10 15.35
N SER A 884 59.79 -19.55 16.59
CA SER A 884 60.65 -19.14 17.72
C SER A 884 62.05 -19.75 17.68
N ALA A 885 62.24 -20.91 17.05
CA ALA A 885 63.57 -21.46 16.78
C ALA A 885 64.30 -20.69 15.66
N VAL A 886 63.58 -20.28 14.60
CA VAL A 886 64.13 -19.43 13.52
C VAL A 886 64.59 -18.08 14.07
N ALA A 887 63.77 -17.41 14.89
CA ALA A 887 64.13 -16.14 15.51
C ALA A 887 65.42 -16.23 16.36
N ARG A 888 65.53 -17.28 17.20
CA ARG A 888 66.73 -17.53 18.02
C ARG A 888 67.98 -17.85 17.20
N ASN A 889 67.83 -18.46 16.03
CA ASN A 889 68.94 -18.72 15.11
C ASN A 889 69.37 -17.47 14.33
N GLN A 890 68.50 -16.46 14.18
CA GLN A 890 68.89 -15.16 13.61
C GLN A 890 69.60 -14.27 14.65
N GLU A 891 69.14 -14.28 15.91
CA GLU A 891 69.79 -13.55 17.01
C GLU A 891 71.23 -14.02 17.28
N SER A 892 71.56 -15.29 17.03
CA SER A 892 72.91 -15.82 17.22
C SER A 892 73.92 -15.47 16.11
N PHE A 893 73.49 -14.81 15.03
CA PHE A 893 74.37 -14.30 13.96
C PHE A 893 74.69 -12.80 14.07
N SER A 894 74.14 -12.06 15.04
CA SER A 894 74.35 -10.61 15.17
C SER A 894 75.58 -10.24 16.02
N SER A 895 76.78 -10.44 15.45
CA SER A 895 78.02 -9.81 15.93
C SER A 895 78.50 -8.75 14.91
N PRO A 896 78.74 -7.48 15.30
CA PRO A 896 78.99 -6.42 14.32
C PRO A 896 80.45 -6.36 13.86
N THR A 897 80.72 -6.63 12.58
CA THR A 897 82.00 -6.25 11.96
C THR A 897 81.85 -5.81 10.49
N SER A 898 82.23 -4.56 10.23
CA SER A 898 82.66 -3.95 8.95
C SER A 898 81.87 -4.14 7.64
N PHE A 899 81.39 -3.00 7.13
CA PHE A 899 81.01 -2.65 5.75
C PHE A 899 81.57 -3.49 4.58
N GLY A 900 80.69 -3.78 3.62
CA GLY A 900 80.99 -4.14 2.23
C GLY A 900 79.74 -4.02 1.36
N SER A 901 79.81 -3.31 0.23
CA SER A 901 78.67 -2.99 -0.64
C SER A 901 78.60 -3.88 -1.89
N ALA A 902 77.43 -4.47 -2.18
CA ALA A 902 77.09 -4.99 -3.52
C ALA A 902 75.57 -5.13 -3.72
N GLU A 903 75.16 -5.14 -4.99
CA GLU A 903 73.83 -4.91 -5.53
C GLU A 903 72.79 -6.04 -5.37
N SER A 904 71.54 -5.62 -5.55
CA SER A 904 70.30 -6.35 -5.81
C SER A 904 70.35 -7.77 -6.41
N GLN A 905 69.55 -8.68 -5.83
CA GLN A 905 68.67 -9.57 -6.59
C GLN A 905 67.40 -9.90 -5.77
N SER A 906 66.23 -9.70 -6.38
CA SER A 906 64.92 -9.93 -5.76
C SER A 906 64.32 -11.26 -6.25
N THR A 907 64.62 -12.34 -5.55
CA THR A 907 63.95 -13.64 -5.71
C THR A 907 63.41 -14.10 -4.36
N THR A 908 62.11 -13.88 -4.12
CA THR A 908 61.40 -14.42 -2.95
C THR A 908 61.14 -15.91 -3.14
N GLU A 909 62.19 -16.72 -3.10
CA GLU A 909 62.03 -18.14 -2.81
C GLU A 909 61.61 -18.28 -1.35
N THR A 910 60.40 -18.77 -1.10
CA THR A 910 59.93 -19.04 0.27
C THR A 910 60.69 -20.24 0.83
N GLU A 911 61.71 -19.98 1.66
CA GLU A 911 62.49 -21.03 2.34
C GLU A 911 61.55 -22.05 3.03
N THR A 912 61.65 -23.31 2.62
CA THR A 912 60.82 -24.38 3.18
C THR A 912 61.32 -24.77 4.58
N LEU A 913 60.62 -24.29 5.60
CA LEU A 913 60.92 -24.61 7.00
C LEU A 913 60.68 -26.10 7.28
N SER A 914 61.46 -26.69 8.18
CA SER A 914 61.40 -28.13 8.46
C SER A 914 61.41 -28.44 9.95
N ILE A 915 60.57 -29.39 10.38
CA ILE A 915 60.49 -29.88 11.76
C ILE A 915 60.83 -31.37 11.83
N LYS A 916 61.55 -31.79 12.88
CA LYS A 916 61.93 -33.20 13.07
C LYS A 916 60.78 -34.00 13.69
N VAL A 917 60.57 -35.26 13.26
CA VAL A 917 59.55 -36.15 13.85
C VAL A 917 59.64 -36.22 15.38
N ALA A 918 60.85 -36.23 15.95
CA ALA A 918 61.06 -36.29 17.40
C ALA A 918 60.42 -35.09 18.16
N GLU A 919 60.42 -33.89 17.57
CA GLU A 919 59.81 -32.69 18.17
C GLU A 919 58.28 -32.75 18.08
N VAL A 920 57.74 -33.26 16.96
CA VAL A 920 56.31 -33.54 16.77
C VAL A 920 55.83 -34.56 17.81
N VAL A 921 56.56 -35.67 17.97
CA VAL A 921 56.31 -36.73 18.97
C VAL A 921 56.34 -36.14 20.39
N ALA A 922 57.33 -35.30 20.71
CA ALA A 922 57.45 -34.69 22.04
C ALA A 922 56.27 -33.75 22.38
N GLN A 923 55.79 -32.96 21.42
CA GLN A 923 54.63 -32.08 21.64
C GLN A 923 53.30 -32.85 21.66
N LEU A 924 53.13 -33.86 20.81
CA LEU A 924 51.98 -34.76 20.82
C LEU A 924 51.90 -35.53 22.15
N GLY A 925 53.02 -36.06 22.63
CA GLY A 925 53.12 -36.72 23.95
C GLY A 925 52.83 -35.78 25.13
N LYS A 926 53.25 -34.51 25.06
CA LYS A 926 52.86 -33.48 26.07
C LYS A 926 51.36 -33.21 26.03
N MET A 927 50.74 -33.17 24.86
CA MET A 927 49.29 -32.99 24.70
C MET A 927 48.50 -34.18 25.25
N LEU A 928 48.90 -35.41 24.90
CA LEU A 928 48.30 -36.66 25.38
C LEU A 928 48.34 -36.74 26.92
N ASN A 929 49.52 -36.57 27.52
CA ASN A 929 49.69 -36.54 28.99
C ASN A 929 48.87 -35.42 29.65
N GLY A 930 48.75 -34.26 29.01
CA GLY A 930 47.95 -33.14 29.48
C GLY A 930 46.44 -33.44 29.48
N LYS A 931 45.95 -34.19 28.49
CA LYS A 931 44.54 -34.62 28.41
C LYS A 931 44.22 -35.79 29.34
N GLN A 932 45.10 -36.78 29.46
CA GLN A 932 44.98 -37.90 30.40
C GLN A 932 44.93 -37.43 31.88
N LYS A 933 45.62 -36.34 32.23
CA LYS A 933 45.52 -35.71 33.56
C LYS A 933 44.21 -34.95 33.79
N ARG A 934 43.45 -34.64 32.73
CA ARG A 934 42.19 -33.88 32.77
C ARG A 934 40.95 -34.74 32.51
N THR A 935 41.10 -35.96 32.02
CA THR A 935 40.04 -36.98 32.05
C THR A 935 39.83 -37.47 33.48
N PRO A 936 38.61 -37.41 34.04
CA PRO A 936 38.35 -37.95 35.37
C PRO A 936 38.59 -39.46 35.39
N LYS A 937 39.23 -39.96 36.45
CA LYS A 937 39.48 -41.40 36.61
C LYS A 937 38.17 -42.12 36.94
N THR A 938 37.69 -42.95 36.01
CA THR A 938 36.64 -43.94 36.28
C THR A 938 37.20 -45.04 37.17
N GLY A 939 36.63 -45.20 38.37
CA GLY A 939 37.10 -46.18 39.36
C GLY A 939 36.14 -46.37 40.53
N SER A 940 35.39 -47.47 40.47
CA SER A 940 34.70 -48.20 41.55
C SER A 940 34.21 -47.45 42.81
N GLY A 941 32.89 -47.49 42.99
CA GLY A 941 32.13 -47.39 44.25
C GLY A 941 32.86 -47.00 45.54
N ARG A 942 32.61 -45.77 45.99
CA ARG A 942 32.54 -45.42 47.41
C ARG A 942 31.51 -44.31 47.60
N GLU A 943 30.58 -44.51 48.52
CA GLU A 943 29.68 -43.46 48.96
C GLU A 943 30.50 -42.31 49.55
N THR A 944 30.25 -41.09 49.09
CA THR A 944 30.66 -39.87 49.78
C THR A 944 29.50 -38.88 49.75
N THR A 945 29.04 -38.54 50.95
CA THR A 945 27.93 -37.64 51.26
C THR A 945 28.02 -36.31 50.51
N MET A 946 26.92 -35.93 49.85
CA MET A 946 26.77 -34.55 49.35
C MET A 946 26.59 -33.59 50.52
N THR A 947 27.59 -32.75 50.77
CA THR A 947 27.43 -31.54 51.59
C THR A 947 26.93 -30.39 50.69
N PRO A 948 25.75 -29.81 50.94
CA PRO A 948 25.24 -28.70 50.12
C PRO A 948 25.96 -27.39 50.47
N THR A 949 26.37 -26.64 49.44
CA THR A 949 26.72 -25.22 49.55
C THR A 949 25.46 -24.34 49.44
N PRO A 950 25.45 -23.13 50.02
CA PRO A 950 24.22 -22.48 50.49
C PRO A 950 23.43 -21.76 49.39
N PRO A 951 22.10 -21.61 49.56
CA PRO A 951 21.30 -20.72 48.73
C PRO A 951 21.50 -19.25 49.15
N PRO A 952 21.39 -18.28 48.22
CA PRO A 952 21.06 -16.91 48.61
C PRO A 952 19.62 -16.87 49.17
N HIS A 953 19.44 -16.18 50.31
CA HIS A 953 18.17 -15.96 50.98
C HIS A 953 17.09 -15.44 50.00
N GLY A 954 15.84 -15.91 50.00
CA GLY A 954 14.85 -15.77 51.08
C GLY A 954 13.99 -14.53 50.78
N TYR A 955 12.66 -14.59 50.63
CA TYR A 955 11.70 -15.11 51.62
C TYR A 955 10.44 -15.80 51.04
N THR A 956 9.80 -16.54 51.94
CA THR A 956 8.47 -17.19 51.91
C THR A 956 7.30 -16.18 51.75
N HIS A 957 6.02 -16.53 51.54
CA HIS A 957 5.22 -17.74 51.82
C HIS A 957 4.12 -17.96 50.75
N GLY A 958 3.51 -19.15 50.74
CA GLY A 958 2.21 -19.39 50.09
C GLY A 958 1.12 -19.76 51.09
N HIS A 959 -0.14 -19.40 50.78
CA HIS A 959 -1.39 -20.18 50.92
C HIS A 959 -2.64 -19.28 50.94
N GLY A 960 -3.74 -19.76 50.34
CA GLY A 960 -5.10 -19.50 50.86
C GLY A 960 -6.00 -18.50 50.10
N TYR A 961 -7.13 -19.01 49.63
CA TYR A 961 -8.26 -18.28 49.03
C TYR A 961 -8.99 -17.31 50.00
N MET A 962 -9.51 -16.17 49.51
CA MET A 962 -10.96 -15.82 49.42
C MET A 962 -11.24 -14.31 49.19
N TYR A 963 -12.34 -14.03 48.47
CA TYR A 963 -13.20 -12.82 48.37
C TYR A 963 -12.72 -11.39 48.81
N GLY A 964 -13.01 -10.38 47.96
CA GLY A 964 -12.64 -8.92 48.05
C GLY A 964 -13.23 -8.08 49.21
N PRO A 965 -13.54 -6.76 49.09
CA PRO A 965 -13.56 -5.84 47.93
C PRO A 965 -12.69 -4.55 48.10
N ALA A 966 -12.81 -3.57 47.19
CA ALA A 966 -12.25 -2.19 47.28
C ALA A 966 -13.12 -1.26 48.19
N PRO A 967 -12.83 0.06 48.45
CA PRO A 967 -11.78 1.02 48.01
C PRO A 967 -11.10 1.71 49.27
N PRO A 968 -10.82 3.04 49.44
CA PRO A 968 -10.60 4.23 48.55
C PRO A 968 -9.43 5.22 48.90
N PHE A 969 -9.04 6.05 47.90
CA PHE A 969 -8.59 7.49 47.90
C PHE A 969 -7.63 8.18 48.92
N TYR A 970 -7.05 9.29 48.43
CA TYR A 970 -6.18 10.34 49.05
C TYR A 970 -4.67 10.00 49.22
N GLY A 971 -3.70 10.92 49.03
CA GLY A 971 -3.76 12.27 48.47
C GLY A 971 -2.59 13.20 48.89
N ALA A 972 -1.86 13.77 47.90
CA ALA A 972 -0.94 14.94 48.03
C ALA A 972 0.41 14.72 48.80
N PRO A 973 1.29 15.75 48.96
CA PRO A 973 2.24 16.21 47.92
C PRO A 973 3.70 16.42 48.45
N PHE A 974 4.69 16.69 47.57
CA PHE A 974 5.68 17.81 47.66
C PHE A 974 6.84 17.74 46.64
N ALA A 975 7.33 18.91 46.26
CA ALA A 975 8.24 19.22 45.16
C ALA A 975 9.76 19.06 45.43
N SER A 976 10.54 18.96 44.34
CA SER A 976 11.58 19.93 43.92
C SER A 976 13.00 19.40 43.57
N LEU A 977 13.61 20.10 42.60
CA LEU A 977 15.04 20.19 42.23
C LEU A 977 15.72 19.01 41.49
N GLY A 978 16.24 19.30 40.29
CA GLY A 978 17.21 18.42 39.60
C GLY A 978 17.26 18.54 38.07
N VAL A 979 17.66 19.68 37.50
CA VAL A 979 18.03 19.77 36.06
C VAL A 979 19.46 19.29 35.86
N PRO A 980 19.74 18.45 34.85
CA PRO A 980 20.95 18.62 34.06
C PRO A 980 20.71 18.66 32.55
N THR A 981 21.43 19.58 31.91
CA THR A 981 21.45 19.88 30.47
C THR A 981 21.94 18.73 29.58
N TRP A 982 21.32 18.56 28.42
CA TRP A 982 21.89 17.78 27.31
C TRP A 982 23.01 18.56 26.59
N LYS A 983 24.08 17.87 26.19
CA LYS A 983 25.12 18.41 25.31
C LYS A 983 25.23 17.57 24.03
N VAL A 984 25.12 18.24 22.89
CA VAL A 984 25.38 17.71 21.55
C VAL A 984 26.85 17.89 21.21
N ALA A 985 27.51 16.84 20.69
CA ALA A 985 28.77 16.95 19.94
C ALA A 985 29.10 15.64 19.19
N ASN A 986 28.71 15.55 17.91
CA ASN A 986 29.65 15.44 16.77
C ASN A 986 28.92 15.00 15.50
N ALA A 987 28.74 15.95 14.59
CA ALA A 987 28.54 15.67 13.18
C ALA A 987 29.87 15.82 12.45
N GLN A 988 30.20 14.90 11.56
CA GLN A 988 31.24 15.07 10.54
C GLN A 988 30.96 14.14 9.36
N TYR A 989 31.25 14.62 8.15
CA TYR A 989 31.04 13.99 6.84
C TYR A 989 29.59 13.86 6.33
N LEU A 990 29.10 14.96 5.74
CA LEU A 990 28.37 14.97 4.46
C LEU A 990 28.48 16.37 3.84
N GLU A 991 29.62 16.63 3.18
CA GLU A 991 29.82 17.79 2.29
C GLU A 991 29.70 17.35 0.82
N TYR A 992 29.58 18.34 -0.08
CA TYR A 992 29.46 18.24 -1.55
C TYR A 992 28.07 17.98 -2.14
N MET A 993 27.24 19.04 -2.10
CA MET A 993 26.20 19.31 -3.11
C MET A 993 26.27 20.78 -3.55
N VAL A 994 26.70 20.99 -4.80
CA VAL A 994 26.40 22.07 -5.77
C VAL A 994 26.06 23.49 -5.28
N PRO A 995 26.84 24.51 -5.70
CA PRO A 995 26.42 25.90 -5.76
C PRO A 995 26.40 26.45 -7.20
N GLU A 996 25.23 26.62 -7.82
CA GLU A 996 25.08 27.47 -9.02
C GLU A 996 23.62 27.85 -9.26
N ALA A 997 23.23 29.04 -8.76
CA ALA A 997 21.94 29.68 -9.01
C ALA A 997 22.08 31.20 -8.81
N ARG A 998 22.83 31.87 -9.71
CA ARG A 998 22.92 33.33 -9.77
C ARG A 998 23.48 33.87 -11.10
N GLU A 999 22.76 33.63 -12.18
CA GLU A 999 22.65 34.53 -13.34
C GLU A 999 21.27 34.34 -13.99
#